data_AF-A0A6M1YWR5-F1
#
_entry.id   AF-A0A6M1YWR5-F1
#
_cell.length_a   1.000
_cell.length_b   1.000
_cell.length_c   1.000
_cell.angle_alpha   90.00
_cell.angle_beta   90.00
_cell.angle_gamma   90.00
#
_symmetry.space_group_name_H-M   'P 1'
#
loop_
_entity.id
_entity.type
_entity.pdbx_description
1 polymer ?
#
loop_
_entity_poly.entity_id
_entity_poly.type
_entity_poly.pdbx_seq_one_letter_code
_entity_poly.pdbx_strand_id
1 'polypeptide(L)'
;MSLNILKNNIKKITPEKISNIAHPTIKQSIIENPIFEHLKIEPIFDFPPNYNLSNLQGSIESLLISIIPENILLDFEKASSQEEIEKVFGKVNEKMPIIIHSNLSKNPPFCFSFCVFCFSDLSSGISRFITEMLNKWLIPGKSIDINGHRSIRFKFKNFSIRKYYFCEYFINILTDDELSLIKSNISNFINELKLIILSVQRASEINFNMDLSNSEKSKIIEKNISNLQLKNSSASNALNQMQIFLSNISKEKKLNDITKNLAMLMHKKPQEFDRNIFDSLHSTSLIFKGSFTTIRETSHISKIIAEKYFLKKQILNQSDKKRVVKLKFLKTRLKDSKREVLGILIVMNLLYDSEVFEKNYIIKSITEILNNIKYVKNSYITDLREDKVISFYLEIEKIKKTPFTQRELSKLEKNLPTSFKVKTKKLINPIFHPRNEEEILRNTVVLTKQLNLVQDIPQVIISYDKQTSKEISFLVILLRLIKKNTPPLNDLFKNTFLKFLLDESKIVELLKNKYPKEANIFRVSLNKFAFLRDDHSLDLRQARQKVAKELTSVIGTFRDFNGGLLSKQCEALDALKKLMPNLKKAKEPFLEDFFYSIQPAVMQSILDTKMVKKFYLMFDNQMKKSIDKKNAMIRAKQAGNYYFVMIKTAEVSLKEEIILAVNKLKFASYELISSSIDQMDKKTLGYILLTNDQKKKDFLIKAIKKAI
;
A
#
# COMPACT_ATOMS: atom_id res chain seq x y z
N MET A 1 37.34 43.52 -68.24
CA MET A 1 36.61 44.70 -67.72
C MET A 1 35.60 44.31 -66.63
N SER A 2 35.87 43.26 -65.86
CA SER A 2 34.87 42.58 -65.03
C SER A 2 35.41 42.25 -63.62
N LEU A 3 36.20 43.17 -63.05
CA LEU A 3 36.89 42.99 -61.76
C LEU A 3 36.73 44.19 -60.80
N ASN A 4 36.03 45.26 -61.20
CA ASN A 4 35.81 46.44 -60.36
C ASN A 4 34.38 46.59 -59.81
N ILE A 5 33.43 45.72 -60.18
CA ILE A 5 32.05 45.78 -59.65
C ILE A 5 31.88 44.91 -58.39
N LEU A 6 32.70 43.87 -58.18
CA LEU A 6 32.63 43.03 -56.97
C LEU A 6 33.33 43.62 -55.73
N LYS A 7 34.23 44.60 -55.88
CA LYS A 7 34.96 45.18 -54.74
C LYS A 7 34.18 46.24 -53.96
N ASN A 8 33.07 46.77 -54.49
CA ASN A 8 32.32 47.85 -53.83
C ASN A 8 31.14 47.39 -52.95
N ASN A 9 30.75 46.11 -52.98
CA ASN A 9 29.63 45.62 -52.14
C ASN A 9 30.06 44.92 -50.83
N ILE A 10 31.35 44.92 -50.49
CA ILE A 10 31.89 44.26 -49.26
C ILE A 10 32.19 45.26 -48.12
N LYS A 11 31.87 46.55 -48.27
CA LYS A 11 31.98 47.52 -47.16
C LYS A 11 30.65 48.19 -46.85
N LYS A 12 29.86 47.51 -46.01
CA LYS A 12 28.83 48.01 -45.06
C LYS A 12 27.62 47.08 -45.05
N ILE A 13 27.68 46.03 -44.22
CA ILE A 13 26.47 45.45 -43.64
C ILE A 13 26.74 45.35 -42.14
N THR A 14 26.21 46.34 -41.42
CA THR A 14 26.08 46.38 -39.97
C THR A 14 25.08 45.32 -39.49
N PRO A 15 25.14 44.90 -38.20
CA PRO A 15 24.38 43.77 -37.65
C PRO A 15 22.86 44.02 -37.46
N GLU A 16 22.22 44.81 -38.33
CA GLU A 16 20.81 45.21 -38.23
C GLU A 16 19.91 44.72 -39.39
N LYS A 17 20.39 43.81 -40.25
CA LYS A 17 19.57 43.21 -41.34
C LYS A 17 19.45 41.69 -41.29
N ILE A 18 19.22 41.12 -40.10
CA ILE A 18 18.83 39.69 -39.93
C ILE A 18 17.47 39.55 -39.21
N SER A 19 16.68 40.62 -39.14
CA SER A 19 15.30 40.59 -38.68
C SER A 19 14.35 40.85 -39.86
N ASN A 20 14.05 39.81 -40.64
CA ASN A 20 12.79 39.62 -41.39
C ASN A 20 12.93 38.47 -42.39
N ILE A 21 12.78 37.22 -41.94
CA ILE A 21 12.35 36.12 -42.81
C ILE A 21 11.43 35.20 -42.00
N ALA A 22 10.12 35.46 -42.10
CA ALA A 22 9.15 34.37 -42.13
C ALA A 22 9.27 33.72 -43.52
N HIS A 23 9.45 32.40 -43.60
CA HIS A 23 9.62 31.66 -44.86
C HIS A 23 8.50 32.03 -45.86
N PRO A 24 8.80 32.39 -47.12
CA PRO A 24 9.24 31.39 -48.11
C PRO A 24 10.15 31.96 -49.22
N THR A 25 11.45 31.68 -49.21
CA THR A 25 12.31 31.64 -50.43
C THR A 25 13.72 31.19 -50.06
N ILE A 26 13.87 29.89 -49.76
CA ILE A 26 15.15 29.19 -49.94
C ILE A 26 14.85 28.03 -50.88
N LYS A 27 14.40 28.37 -52.07
CA LYS A 27 14.39 27.47 -53.23
C LYS A 27 15.13 28.24 -54.32
N GLN A 28 16.36 27.81 -54.61
CA GLN A 28 17.10 27.95 -55.89
C GLN A 28 18.59 28.36 -55.82
N SER A 29 19.22 28.55 -54.65
CA SER A 29 20.70 28.80 -54.63
C SER A 29 21.53 27.89 -53.71
N ILE A 30 20.93 26.90 -53.05
CA ILE A 30 21.63 26.01 -52.09
C ILE A 30 21.76 24.55 -52.58
N ILE A 31 21.20 24.22 -53.74
CA ILE A 31 21.13 22.83 -54.24
C ILE A 31 22.44 22.36 -54.93
N GLU A 32 23.43 23.23 -55.12
CA GLU A 32 24.70 22.89 -55.79
C GLU A 32 25.94 23.05 -54.88
N ASN A 33 25.80 22.93 -53.55
CA ASN A 33 26.98 22.91 -52.68
C ASN A 33 27.44 21.45 -52.42
N PRO A 34 28.66 21.04 -52.82
CA PRO A 34 29.17 19.68 -52.61
C PRO A 34 29.20 19.25 -51.14
N ILE A 35 29.20 20.20 -50.18
CA ILE A 35 29.05 19.91 -48.74
C ILE A 35 27.79 19.10 -48.44
N PHE A 36 26.66 19.38 -49.14
CA PHE A 36 25.37 18.76 -48.84
C PHE A 36 25.38 17.25 -49.01
N GLU A 37 26.18 16.73 -49.95
CA GLU A 37 26.33 15.28 -50.15
C GLU A 37 27.00 14.59 -48.96
N HIS A 38 27.96 15.25 -48.32
CA HIS A 38 28.70 14.69 -47.17
C HIS A 38 27.86 14.67 -45.88
N LEU A 39 26.94 15.63 -45.72
CA LEU A 39 26.11 15.77 -44.52
C LEU A 39 24.75 15.08 -44.60
N LYS A 40 24.49 14.28 -45.64
CA LYS A 40 23.26 13.47 -45.75
C LYS A 40 23.10 12.51 -44.57
N ILE A 41 21.90 12.46 -44.02
CA ILE A 41 21.59 11.68 -42.82
C ILE A 41 20.77 10.43 -43.14
N GLU A 42 21.10 9.33 -42.47
CA GLU A 42 20.35 8.07 -42.51
C GLU A 42 19.79 7.77 -41.11
N PRO A 43 18.45 7.72 -40.92
CA PRO A 43 17.82 7.43 -39.64
C PRO A 43 18.17 6.01 -39.15
N ILE A 44 18.31 5.84 -37.83
CA ILE A 44 18.71 4.55 -37.22
C ILE A 44 17.49 3.70 -36.81
N PHE A 45 16.32 3.90 -37.41
CA PHE A 45 15.09 3.17 -37.09
C PHE A 45 14.36 2.71 -38.35
N ASP A 46 13.70 1.56 -38.25
CA ASP A 46 13.01 0.93 -39.37
C ASP A 46 11.68 1.63 -39.68
N PHE A 47 11.39 1.77 -40.97
CA PHE A 47 10.16 2.38 -41.46
C PHE A 47 9.12 1.31 -41.82
N PRO A 48 7.83 1.56 -41.56
CA PRO A 48 6.76 0.90 -42.30
C PRO A 48 6.92 1.18 -43.81
N PRO A 49 6.56 0.23 -44.70
CA PRO A 49 6.54 0.51 -46.13
C PRO A 49 5.64 1.73 -46.43
N ASN A 50 6.12 2.64 -47.29
CA ASN A 50 5.50 3.91 -47.71
C ASN A 50 5.60 5.11 -46.74
N TYR A 51 6.43 5.05 -45.69
CA TYR A 51 6.66 6.21 -44.81
C TYR A 51 7.77 7.12 -45.35
N ASN A 52 7.46 8.37 -45.72
CA ASN A 52 8.41 9.32 -46.29
C ASN A 52 8.77 10.43 -45.29
N LEU A 53 10.01 10.43 -44.79
CA LEU A 53 10.57 11.46 -43.89
C LEU A 53 11.47 12.49 -44.61
N SER A 54 11.50 12.51 -45.95
CA SER A 54 12.40 13.39 -46.73
C SER A 54 12.34 14.86 -46.31
N ASN A 55 11.15 15.38 -46.00
CA ASN A 55 10.98 16.76 -45.54
C ASN A 55 11.64 17.03 -44.17
N LEU A 56 11.54 16.08 -43.23
CA LEU A 56 12.18 16.20 -41.92
C LEU A 56 13.70 16.03 -42.03
N GLN A 57 14.16 15.06 -42.83
CA GLN A 57 15.58 14.82 -43.11
C GLN A 57 16.22 16.06 -43.73
N GLY A 58 15.68 16.56 -44.84
CA GLY A 58 16.21 17.74 -45.53
C GLY A 58 16.22 19.00 -44.66
N SER A 59 15.23 19.15 -43.77
CA SER A 59 15.20 20.26 -42.82
C SER A 59 16.28 20.14 -41.73
N ILE A 60 16.57 18.92 -41.26
CA ILE A 60 17.64 18.69 -40.27
C ILE A 60 19.02 18.78 -40.93
N GLU A 61 19.19 18.27 -42.16
CA GLU A 61 20.42 18.41 -42.96
C GLU A 61 20.78 19.88 -43.19
N SER A 62 19.80 20.68 -43.60
CA SER A 62 19.98 22.14 -43.79
C SER A 62 20.38 22.83 -42.49
N LEU A 63 19.83 22.38 -41.36
CA LEU A 63 20.15 22.96 -40.07
C LEU A 63 21.53 22.51 -39.56
N LEU A 64 21.94 21.26 -39.77
CA LEU A 64 23.28 20.80 -39.41
C LEU A 64 24.37 21.67 -40.05
N ILE A 65 24.16 22.12 -41.29
CA ILE A 65 25.05 23.07 -41.96
C ILE A 65 25.14 24.39 -41.21
N SER A 66 24.04 24.92 -40.67
CA SER A 66 24.06 26.16 -39.90
C SER A 66 24.64 26.00 -38.49
N ILE A 67 24.72 24.76 -37.97
CA ILE A 67 25.28 24.46 -36.64
C ILE A 67 26.80 24.21 -36.70
N ILE A 68 27.27 23.52 -37.74
CA ILE A 68 28.68 23.16 -37.85
C ILE A 68 29.50 24.43 -38.12
N PRO A 69 30.59 24.67 -37.37
CA PRO A 69 31.42 25.85 -37.58
C PRO A 69 31.93 26.00 -39.02
N GLU A 70 31.88 27.23 -39.56
CA GLU A 70 32.28 27.54 -40.94
C GLU A 70 33.68 27.03 -41.29
N ASN A 71 34.62 27.07 -40.34
CA ASN A 71 35.97 26.58 -40.55
C ASN A 71 36.03 25.07 -40.85
N ILE A 72 35.07 24.29 -40.35
CA ILE A 72 34.94 22.85 -40.63
C ILE A 72 34.16 22.61 -41.91
N LEU A 73 33.17 23.45 -42.22
CA LEU A 73 32.45 23.40 -43.51
C LEU A 73 33.40 23.64 -44.69
N LEU A 74 34.30 24.62 -44.58
CA LEU A 74 35.36 24.87 -45.57
C LEU A 74 36.32 23.69 -45.72
N ASP A 75 36.51 22.88 -44.67
CA ASP A 75 37.33 21.67 -44.75
C ASP A 75 36.57 20.54 -45.47
N PHE A 76 35.23 20.47 -45.35
CA PHE A 76 34.41 19.56 -46.16
C PHE A 76 34.46 19.91 -47.65
N GLU A 77 34.50 21.21 -48.01
CA GLU A 77 34.62 21.65 -49.42
C GLU A 77 35.97 21.26 -50.05
N LYS A 78 37.03 21.18 -49.23
CA LYS A 78 38.39 20.85 -49.68
C LYS A 78 38.68 19.35 -49.67
N ALA A 79 37.88 18.57 -48.94
CA ALA A 79 38.07 17.13 -48.84
C ALA A 79 37.65 16.45 -50.15
N SER A 80 38.57 15.71 -50.75
CA SER A 80 38.36 15.05 -52.04
C SER A 80 38.49 13.52 -51.96
N SER A 81 39.00 12.99 -50.84
CA SER A 81 39.05 11.56 -50.54
C SER A 81 38.20 11.17 -49.33
N GLN A 82 37.79 9.90 -49.26
CA GLN A 82 37.01 9.36 -48.12
C GLN A 82 37.78 9.47 -46.79
N GLU A 83 39.11 9.29 -46.80
CA GLU A 83 39.94 9.45 -45.60
C GLU A 83 40.01 10.90 -45.12
N GLU A 84 40.01 11.88 -46.03
CA GLU A 84 39.94 13.30 -45.67
C GLU A 84 38.58 13.64 -45.07
N ILE A 85 37.49 13.14 -45.67
CA ILE A 85 36.13 13.31 -45.14
C ILE A 85 36.02 12.74 -43.72
N GLU A 86 36.60 11.56 -43.47
CA GLU A 86 36.67 10.96 -42.13
C GLU A 86 37.47 11.82 -41.14
N LYS A 87 38.59 12.41 -41.56
CA LYS A 87 39.37 13.35 -40.74
C LYS A 87 38.55 14.61 -40.41
N VAL A 88 37.78 15.14 -41.37
CA VAL A 88 36.90 16.30 -41.13
C VAL A 88 35.76 15.93 -40.17
N PHE A 89 35.14 14.75 -40.30
CA PHE A 89 34.21 14.24 -39.29
C PHE A 89 34.88 14.03 -37.92
N GLY A 90 36.17 13.70 -37.88
CA GLY A 90 36.99 13.72 -36.67
C GLY A 90 36.97 15.08 -35.99
N LYS A 91 37.20 16.16 -36.73
CA LYS A 91 37.13 17.55 -36.23
C LYS A 91 35.71 17.93 -35.75
N VAL A 92 34.66 17.44 -36.42
CA VAL A 92 33.27 17.60 -35.94
C VAL A 92 33.08 16.90 -34.59
N ASN A 93 33.56 15.67 -34.48
CA ASN A 93 33.45 14.85 -33.27
C ASN A 93 34.20 15.46 -32.08
N GLU A 94 35.33 16.11 -32.31
CA GLU A 94 36.09 16.83 -31.27
C GLU A 94 35.32 18.03 -30.69
N LYS A 95 34.43 18.66 -31.48
CA LYS A 95 33.60 19.80 -31.03
C LYS A 95 32.29 19.39 -30.38
N MET A 96 31.99 18.09 -30.28
CA MET A 96 30.77 17.59 -29.64
C MET A 96 30.82 17.69 -28.11
N PRO A 97 29.68 17.93 -27.42
CA PRO A 97 28.36 18.27 -27.96
C PRO A 97 28.27 19.74 -28.40
N ILE A 98 27.64 19.97 -29.56
CA ILE A 98 27.40 21.32 -30.09
C ILE A 98 26.02 21.77 -29.64
N ILE A 99 25.95 22.92 -28.97
CA ILE A 99 24.71 23.51 -28.44
C ILE A 99 24.66 24.95 -28.91
N ILE A 100 23.59 25.32 -29.60
CA ILE A 100 23.37 26.67 -30.14
C ILE A 100 21.93 27.10 -29.90
N HIS A 101 21.69 28.41 -30.01
CA HIS A 101 20.34 28.96 -29.96
C HIS A 101 20.18 30.08 -30.99
N SER A 102 18.94 30.34 -31.41
CA SER A 102 18.63 31.46 -32.29
C SER A 102 18.90 32.80 -31.61
N ASN A 103 18.97 33.87 -32.41
CA ASN A 103 19.24 35.22 -31.91
C ASN A 103 18.16 35.70 -30.90
N LEU A 104 18.60 36.25 -29.78
CA LEU A 104 17.79 36.81 -28.69
C LEU A 104 17.65 38.34 -28.77
N SER A 105 17.93 38.95 -29.93
CA SER A 105 17.85 40.41 -30.13
C SER A 105 16.46 40.94 -30.53
N LYS A 106 15.42 40.11 -30.51
CA LYS A 106 14.04 40.53 -30.81
C LYS A 106 13.33 40.99 -29.53
N ASN A 107 12.36 41.90 -29.69
CA ASN A 107 11.47 42.29 -28.59
C ASN A 107 10.39 41.21 -28.39
N PRO A 108 10.07 40.79 -27.15
CA PRO A 108 8.96 39.89 -26.85
C PRO A 108 7.61 40.44 -27.31
N PRO A 109 6.62 39.58 -27.65
CA PRO A 109 6.69 38.12 -27.60
C PRO A 109 7.33 37.52 -28.86
N PHE A 110 8.27 36.59 -28.69
CA PHE A 110 8.84 35.81 -29.81
C PHE A 110 9.21 34.40 -29.40
N CYS A 111 9.32 33.51 -30.39
CA CYS A 111 9.82 32.15 -30.20
C CYS A 111 11.29 32.07 -30.59
N PHE A 112 12.12 31.53 -29.71
CA PHE A 112 13.53 31.26 -29.99
C PHE A 112 13.76 29.74 -30.08
N SER A 113 14.71 29.33 -30.92
CA SER A 113 15.07 27.92 -31.06
C SER A 113 16.34 27.59 -30.27
N PHE A 114 16.34 26.42 -29.63
CA PHE A 114 17.46 25.89 -28.87
C PHE A 114 17.82 24.51 -29.40
N CYS A 115 19.03 24.37 -29.94
CA CYS A 115 19.48 23.16 -30.62
C CYS A 115 20.59 22.44 -29.85
N VAL A 116 20.51 21.12 -29.80
CA VAL A 116 21.54 20.25 -29.23
C VAL A 116 21.89 19.17 -30.24
N PHE A 117 23.18 19.06 -30.55
CA PHE A 117 23.76 18.06 -31.43
C PHE A 117 24.84 17.28 -30.67
N CYS A 118 24.65 15.98 -30.51
CA CYS A 118 25.54 15.12 -29.72
C CYS A 118 25.54 13.66 -30.23
N PHE A 119 26.35 12.79 -29.60
CA PHE A 119 26.33 11.36 -29.90
C PHE A 119 25.05 10.68 -29.41
N SER A 120 24.59 9.67 -30.15
CA SER A 120 23.36 8.93 -29.88
C SER A 120 23.49 7.89 -28.76
N ASP A 121 24.70 7.62 -28.30
CA ASP A 121 24.98 6.66 -27.25
C ASP A 121 24.27 7.12 -25.96
N LEU A 122 23.16 6.44 -25.62
CA LEU A 122 22.21 6.76 -24.52
C LEU A 122 21.23 7.92 -24.76
N SER A 123 20.85 8.20 -26.02
CA SER A 123 19.81 9.19 -26.37
C SER A 123 18.45 9.01 -25.65
N SER A 124 18.17 7.82 -25.09
CA SER A 124 16.85 7.45 -24.55
C SER A 124 16.42 8.22 -23.29
N GLY A 125 17.28 9.06 -22.70
CA GLY A 125 16.91 9.98 -21.61
C GLY A 125 17.28 11.45 -21.86
N ILE A 126 18.08 11.74 -22.89
CA ILE A 126 18.66 13.08 -23.13
C ILE A 126 17.56 14.10 -23.43
N SER A 127 16.59 13.76 -24.28
CA SER A 127 15.50 14.69 -24.62
C SER A 127 14.67 15.12 -23.41
N ARG A 128 14.29 14.16 -22.57
CA ARG A 128 13.55 14.43 -21.33
C ARG A 128 14.37 15.27 -20.36
N PHE A 129 15.65 14.95 -20.23
CA PHE A 129 16.57 15.70 -19.38
C PHE A 129 16.72 17.15 -19.84
N ILE A 130 16.92 17.40 -21.14
CA ILE A 130 17.00 18.76 -21.69
C ILE A 130 15.71 19.53 -21.39
N THR A 131 14.55 18.91 -21.56
CA THR A 131 13.25 19.52 -21.20
C THR A 131 13.16 19.88 -19.71
N GLU A 132 13.60 19.00 -18.81
CA GLU A 132 13.61 19.28 -17.37
C GLU A 132 14.61 20.38 -16.99
N MET A 133 15.76 20.40 -17.66
CA MET A 133 16.82 21.38 -17.47
C MET A 133 16.40 22.77 -17.93
N LEU A 134 15.82 22.87 -19.13
CA LEU A 134 15.23 24.09 -19.63
C LEU A 134 14.23 24.64 -18.60
N ASN A 135 13.28 23.82 -18.16
CA ASN A 135 12.25 24.20 -17.18
C ASN A 135 12.77 24.64 -15.80
N LYS A 136 13.93 24.17 -15.37
CA LYS A 136 14.44 24.47 -14.01
C LYS A 136 15.39 25.65 -14.00
N TRP A 137 16.20 25.81 -15.05
CA TRP A 137 17.43 26.61 -14.98
C TRP A 137 17.49 27.76 -15.96
N LEU A 138 16.76 27.68 -17.07
CA LEU A 138 16.77 28.77 -18.04
C LEU A 138 15.99 29.99 -17.49
N ILE A 139 14.87 29.76 -16.79
CA ILE A 139 14.17 30.77 -15.98
C ILE A 139 13.87 30.15 -14.60
N PRO A 140 14.64 30.48 -13.55
CA PRO A 140 14.43 29.92 -12.22
C PRO A 140 13.02 30.19 -11.68
N GLY A 141 12.34 29.15 -11.21
CA GLY A 141 11.02 29.27 -10.57
C GLY A 141 9.82 29.37 -11.51
N LYS A 142 10.03 29.38 -12.84
CA LYS A 142 8.97 29.37 -13.85
C LYS A 142 9.11 28.19 -14.79
N SER A 143 8.01 27.47 -15.05
CA SER A 143 7.95 26.46 -16.11
C SER A 143 8.00 27.15 -17.48
N ILE A 144 8.86 26.66 -18.35
CA ILE A 144 9.05 27.19 -19.69
C ILE A 144 8.10 26.48 -20.65
N ASP A 145 7.34 27.27 -21.38
CA ASP A 145 6.42 26.78 -22.40
C ASP A 145 7.20 26.41 -23.66
N ILE A 146 7.43 25.10 -23.83
CA ILE A 146 8.02 24.52 -25.04
C ILE A 146 6.87 24.21 -26.01
N ASN A 147 6.71 25.06 -27.02
CA ASN A 147 5.61 24.97 -27.99
C ASN A 147 5.77 23.80 -28.97
N GLY A 148 6.99 23.32 -29.13
CA GLY A 148 7.30 22.20 -30.00
C GLY A 148 8.75 21.78 -29.88
N HIS A 149 9.03 20.57 -30.32
CA HIS A 149 10.39 20.11 -30.52
C HIS A 149 10.44 19.15 -31.71
N ARG A 150 11.61 19.05 -32.32
CA ARG A 150 11.91 18.02 -33.32
C ARG A 150 13.19 17.31 -32.91
N SER A 151 13.23 15.99 -33.10
CA SER A 151 14.45 15.24 -32.83
C SER A 151 14.59 14.04 -33.75
N ILE A 152 15.82 13.65 -34.03
CA ILE A 152 16.13 12.49 -34.86
C ILE A 152 17.41 11.81 -34.39
N ARG A 153 17.45 10.48 -34.55
CA ARG A 153 18.65 9.66 -34.38
C ARG A 153 19.08 9.16 -35.74
N PHE A 154 20.32 9.44 -36.09
CA PHE A 154 20.82 9.21 -37.44
C PHE A 154 22.31 8.87 -37.44
N LYS A 155 22.80 8.33 -38.55
CA LYS A 155 24.21 8.24 -38.91
C LYS A 155 24.41 9.06 -40.19
N PHE A 156 25.61 9.55 -40.45
CA PHE A 156 25.87 10.18 -41.75
C PHE A 156 26.05 9.11 -42.81
N LYS A 157 25.48 9.32 -44.00
CA LYS A 157 25.53 8.35 -45.11
C LYS A 157 26.98 8.03 -45.50
N ASN A 158 27.83 9.05 -45.51
CA ASN A 158 29.26 8.94 -45.86
C ASN A 158 30.16 8.72 -44.62
N PHE A 159 29.60 8.60 -43.42
CA PHE A 159 30.31 8.32 -42.18
C PHE A 159 29.43 7.56 -41.18
N SER A 160 29.35 6.24 -41.37
CA SER A 160 28.43 5.36 -40.63
C SER A 160 28.97 4.85 -39.30
N ILE A 161 30.23 5.13 -38.98
CA ILE A 161 30.94 4.61 -37.79
C ILE A 161 30.29 5.09 -36.50
N ARG A 162 29.83 6.34 -36.44
CA ARG A 162 29.20 6.92 -35.25
C ARG A 162 27.73 7.23 -35.47
N LYS A 163 26.98 7.13 -34.37
CA LYS A 163 25.55 7.45 -34.30
C LYS A 163 25.40 8.81 -33.64
N TYR A 164 24.52 9.63 -34.18
CA TYR A 164 24.26 10.97 -33.73
C TYR A 164 22.81 11.14 -33.27
N TYR A 165 22.61 12.14 -32.41
CA TYR A 165 21.32 12.61 -31.96
C TYR A 165 21.25 14.12 -32.14
N PHE A 166 20.19 14.57 -32.79
CA PHE A 166 19.90 15.97 -32.97
C PHE A 166 18.51 16.28 -32.39
N CYS A 167 18.41 17.38 -31.64
CA CYS A 167 17.12 17.91 -31.20
C CYS A 167 17.09 19.44 -31.19
N GLU A 168 15.95 20.00 -31.57
CA GLU A 168 15.65 21.43 -31.48
C GLU A 168 14.36 21.65 -30.71
N TYR A 169 14.38 22.61 -29.79
CA TYR A 169 13.27 23.04 -28.97
C TYR A 169 12.85 24.45 -29.36
N PHE A 170 11.54 24.69 -29.42
CA PHE A 170 10.93 25.99 -29.71
C PHE A 170 10.33 26.55 -28.42
N ILE A 171 10.91 27.64 -27.92
CA ILE A 171 10.58 28.22 -26.61
C ILE A 171 10.04 29.64 -26.81
N ASN A 172 8.88 29.92 -26.22
CA ASN A 172 8.30 31.25 -26.23
C ASN A 172 8.88 32.13 -25.11
N ILE A 173 9.18 33.37 -25.46
CA ILE A 173 9.53 34.46 -24.54
C ILE A 173 8.41 35.48 -24.63
N LEU A 174 7.73 35.74 -23.51
CA LEU A 174 6.54 36.60 -23.47
C LEU A 174 6.83 38.00 -22.94
N THR A 175 7.84 38.15 -22.08
CA THR A 175 8.14 39.42 -21.40
C THR A 175 9.62 39.79 -21.48
N ASP A 176 9.91 41.09 -21.31
CA ASP A 176 11.29 41.61 -21.27
C ASP A 176 12.06 41.08 -20.05
N ASP A 177 11.38 40.86 -18.92
CA ASP A 177 11.97 40.27 -17.73
C ASP A 177 12.49 38.84 -18.00
N GLU A 178 11.71 38.02 -18.71
CA GLU A 178 12.14 36.68 -19.14
C GLU A 178 13.34 36.75 -20.09
N LEU A 179 13.31 37.70 -21.04
CA LEU A 179 14.42 37.89 -21.98
C LEU A 179 15.72 38.25 -21.26
N SER A 180 15.64 39.10 -20.22
CA SER A 180 16.81 39.50 -19.42
C SER A 180 17.40 38.33 -18.61
N LEU A 181 16.54 37.50 -18.01
CA LEU A 181 16.93 36.30 -17.27
C LEU A 181 17.53 35.23 -18.18
N ILE A 182 16.94 35.02 -19.36
CA ILE A 182 17.47 34.09 -20.36
C ILE A 182 18.86 34.57 -20.81
N LYS A 183 19.02 35.86 -21.16
CA LYS A 183 20.31 36.41 -21.61
C LYS A 183 21.41 36.25 -20.56
N SER A 184 21.09 36.43 -19.28
CA SER A 184 22.06 36.27 -18.19
C SER A 184 22.40 34.80 -17.89
N ASN A 185 21.44 33.88 -18.04
CA ASN A 185 21.64 32.47 -17.67
C ASN A 185 22.09 31.55 -18.81
N ILE A 186 21.80 31.89 -20.08
CA ILE A 186 21.95 30.97 -21.22
C ILE A 186 23.38 30.45 -21.39
N SER A 187 24.40 31.28 -21.16
CA SER A 187 25.81 30.87 -21.30
C SER A 187 26.21 29.82 -20.25
N ASN A 188 25.84 30.07 -18.98
CA ASN A 188 26.09 29.13 -17.88
C ASN A 188 25.30 27.82 -18.08
N PHE A 189 24.03 27.94 -18.47
CA PHE A 189 23.16 26.81 -18.79
C PHE A 189 23.75 25.91 -19.89
N ILE A 190 24.24 26.50 -20.99
CA ILE A 190 24.86 25.76 -22.09
C ILE A 190 26.11 25.01 -21.59
N ASN A 191 26.97 25.68 -20.82
CA ASN A 191 28.18 25.05 -20.29
C ASN A 191 27.86 23.86 -19.37
N GLU A 192 26.86 24.02 -18.50
CA GLU A 192 26.44 22.96 -17.60
C GLU A 192 25.80 21.78 -18.36
N LEU A 193 24.96 22.07 -19.35
CA LEU A 193 24.37 21.04 -20.21
C LEU A 193 25.45 20.27 -21.01
N LYS A 194 26.47 20.96 -21.52
CA LYS A 194 27.62 20.33 -22.18
C LYS A 194 28.36 19.38 -21.25
N LEU A 195 28.67 19.84 -20.03
CA LEU A 195 29.38 19.03 -19.02
C LEU A 195 28.61 17.76 -18.67
N ILE A 196 27.28 17.86 -18.52
CA ILE A 196 26.44 16.70 -18.18
C ILE A 196 26.40 15.70 -19.33
N ILE A 197 26.21 16.15 -20.57
CA ILE A 197 26.21 15.27 -21.75
C ILE A 197 27.55 14.53 -21.87
N LEU A 198 28.68 15.23 -21.74
CA LEU A 198 30.02 14.64 -21.79
C LEU A 198 30.26 13.65 -20.64
N SER A 199 29.81 13.97 -19.43
CA SER A 199 29.97 13.12 -18.25
C SER A 199 29.21 11.80 -18.39
N VAL A 200 27.99 11.86 -18.92
CA VAL A 200 27.17 10.68 -19.21
C VAL A 200 27.83 9.80 -20.27
N GLN A 201 28.33 10.39 -21.35
CA GLN A 201 29.00 9.66 -22.43
C GLN A 201 30.23 8.92 -21.88
N ARG A 202 31.09 9.60 -21.11
CA ARG A 202 32.28 8.98 -20.50
C ARG A 202 31.94 7.91 -19.46
N ALA A 203 30.94 8.13 -18.62
CA ALA A 203 30.48 7.11 -17.67
C ALA A 203 29.98 5.86 -18.39
N SER A 204 29.39 6.00 -19.58
CA SER A 204 28.98 4.89 -20.44
C SER A 204 30.16 4.15 -21.03
N GLU A 205 31.15 4.87 -21.58
CA GLU A 205 32.38 4.27 -22.12
C GLU A 205 33.12 3.46 -21.04
N ILE A 206 33.18 3.97 -19.80
CA ILE A 206 33.74 3.24 -18.65
C ILE A 206 32.92 2.00 -18.31
N ASN A 207 31.58 2.10 -18.35
CA ASN A 207 30.70 0.96 -18.07
C ASN A 207 30.73 -0.13 -19.15
N PHE A 208 31.00 0.23 -20.41
CA PHE A 208 31.06 -0.71 -21.52
C PHE A 208 32.43 -1.40 -21.64
N ASN A 209 33.51 -0.71 -21.25
CA ASN A 209 34.88 -1.18 -21.48
C ASN A 209 35.60 -1.74 -20.23
N MET A 210 35.03 -1.66 -19.02
CA MET A 210 35.69 -2.19 -17.82
C MET A 210 34.76 -2.98 -16.88
N ASP A 211 35.14 -4.23 -16.60
CA ASP A 211 34.57 -5.11 -15.56
C ASP A 211 34.99 -4.64 -14.15
N LEU A 212 34.54 -3.46 -13.73
CA LEU A 212 34.84 -2.89 -12.41
C LEU A 212 33.64 -2.92 -11.46
N SER A 213 33.92 -2.95 -10.15
CA SER A 213 32.90 -2.87 -9.10
C SER A 213 32.27 -1.47 -9.01
N ASN A 214 31.02 -1.38 -8.53
CA ASN A 214 30.28 -0.11 -8.46
C ASN A 214 30.98 0.96 -7.59
N SER A 215 31.74 0.54 -6.57
CA SER A 215 32.50 1.45 -5.69
C SER A 215 33.73 2.04 -6.38
N GLU A 216 34.40 1.28 -7.23
CA GLU A 216 35.59 1.72 -7.97
C GLU A 216 35.18 2.62 -9.14
N LYS A 217 34.04 2.30 -9.76
CA LYS A 217 33.40 3.13 -10.79
C LYS A 217 33.09 4.53 -10.29
N SER A 218 32.51 4.68 -9.10
CA SER A 218 32.24 5.99 -8.49
C SER A 218 33.52 6.79 -8.24
N LYS A 219 34.58 6.15 -7.73
CA LYS A 219 35.86 6.82 -7.43
C LYS A 219 36.61 7.27 -8.68
N ILE A 220 36.53 6.51 -9.78
CA ILE A 220 37.15 6.89 -11.06
C ILE A 220 36.38 8.04 -11.72
N ILE A 221 35.06 8.02 -11.64
CA ILE A 221 34.20 9.12 -12.11
C ILE A 221 34.49 10.40 -11.31
N GLU A 222 34.59 10.30 -9.98
CA GLU A 222 34.97 11.44 -9.11
C GLU A 222 36.35 12.00 -9.45
N LYS A 223 37.37 11.13 -9.62
CA LYS A 223 38.74 11.53 -9.95
C LYS A 223 38.84 12.19 -11.34
N ASN A 224 38.10 11.68 -12.33
CA ASN A 224 38.12 12.24 -13.68
C ASN A 224 37.32 13.55 -13.80
N ILE A 225 36.25 13.70 -13.02
CA ILE A 225 35.52 14.98 -12.92
C ILE A 225 36.39 16.03 -12.23
N SER A 226 37.15 15.65 -11.20
CA SER A 226 38.10 16.56 -10.55
C SER A 226 39.24 17.01 -11.48
N ASN A 227 39.65 16.16 -12.43
CA ASN A 227 40.67 16.50 -13.43
C ASN A 227 40.17 17.38 -14.58
N LEU A 228 38.85 17.49 -14.79
CA LEU A 228 38.25 18.32 -15.84
C LEU A 228 37.93 19.75 -15.38
N GLN A 229 38.15 20.07 -14.10
CA GLN A 229 37.77 21.36 -13.53
C GLN A 229 38.92 22.35 -13.50
N LEU A 230 38.90 23.30 -14.44
CA LEU A 230 39.25 24.68 -14.13
C LEU A 230 38.14 25.24 -13.22
N LYS A 231 38.49 25.40 -11.93
CA LYS A 231 37.85 26.18 -10.86
C LYS A 231 36.45 26.72 -11.18
N ASN A 232 35.38 26.09 -10.67
CA ASN A 232 34.17 26.77 -10.18
C ASN A 232 33.27 25.83 -9.35
N SER A 233 32.60 26.42 -8.37
CA SER A 233 31.90 25.81 -7.21
C SER A 233 30.52 25.18 -7.50
N SER A 234 30.18 24.89 -8.77
CA SER A 234 28.92 24.23 -9.17
C SER A 234 28.98 22.69 -9.23
N ALA A 235 30.13 22.11 -8.92
CA ALA A 235 30.46 20.68 -9.07
C ALA A 235 29.49 19.71 -8.35
N SER A 236 28.95 20.11 -7.20
CA SER A 236 28.05 19.29 -6.37
C SER A 236 26.70 19.02 -7.05
N ASN A 237 26.15 20.01 -7.78
CA ASN A 237 24.85 19.89 -8.40
C ASN A 237 24.89 18.97 -9.63
N ALA A 238 25.88 19.13 -10.51
CA ALA A 238 26.01 18.29 -11.69
C ALA A 238 26.25 16.80 -11.35
N LEU A 239 27.02 16.50 -10.30
CA LEU A 239 27.27 15.13 -9.83
C LEU A 239 26.01 14.47 -9.26
N ASN A 240 25.27 15.18 -8.42
CA ASN A 240 23.99 14.70 -7.88
C ASN A 240 22.96 14.48 -9.01
N GLN A 241 22.89 15.39 -9.97
CA GLN A 241 22.00 15.26 -11.11
C GLN A 241 22.38 14.12 -12.05
N MET A 242 23.67 13.90 -12.28
CA MET A 242 24.16 12.75 -13.04
C MET A 242 23.83 11.43 -12.33
N GLN A 243 23.98 11.35 -11.00
CA GLN A 243 23.58 10.17 -10.23
C GLN A 243 22.07 9.92 -10.30
N ILE A 244 21.25 10.98 -10.18
CA ILE A 244 19.79 10.89 -10.35
C ILE A 244 19.45 10.42 -11.77
N PHE A 245 20.09 10.98 -12.79
CA PHE A 245 19.90 10.63 -14.19
C PHE A 245 20.32 9.19 -14.52
N LEU A 246 21.49 8.74 -14.08
CA LEU A 246 21.95 7.35 -14.24
C LEU A 246 21.03 6.36 -13.49
N SER A 247 20.51 6.76 -12.33
CA SER A 247 19.51 5.98 -11.61
C SER A 247 18.18 5.90 -12.37
N ASN A 248 17.79 6.97 -13.06
CA ASN A 248 16.58 7.04 -13.87
C ASN A 248 16.72 6.22 -15.16
N ILE A 249 17.86 6.31 -15.86
CA ILE A 249 18.16 5.44 -17.03
C ILE A 249 18.17 3.97 -16.64
N SER A 250 18.76 3.62 -15.50
CA SER A 250 18.81 2.23 -15.02
C SER A 250 17.42 1.70 -14.65
N LYS A 251 16.53 2.57 -14.12
CA LYS A 251 15.12 2.26 -13.88
C LYS A 251 14.34 2.13 -15.20
N GLU A 252 14.58 3.01 -16.17
CA GLU A 252 13.95 2.98 -17.50
C GLU A 252 14.34 1.75 -18.31
N LYS A 253 15.62 1.34 -18.31
CA LYS A 253 16.06 0.10 -18.98
C LYS A 253 15.36 -1.12 -18.38
N LYS A 254 15.26 -1.21 -17.05
CA LYS A 254 14.51 -2.28 -16.37
C LYS A 254 13.01 -2.21 -16.66
N LEU A 255 12.42 -1.02 -16.71
CA LEU A 255 11.01 -0.84 -17.08
C LEU A 255 10.77 -1.30 -18.51
N ASN A 256 11.62 -0.92 -19.46
CA ASN A 256 11.54 -1.35 -20.86
C ASN A 256 11.66 -2.88 -20.99
N ASP A 257 12.58 -3.51 -20.25
CA ASP A 257 12.71 -4.97 -20.22
C ASP A 257 11.44 -5.64 -19.65
N ILE A 258 10.86 -5.05 -18.58
CA ILE A 258 9.62 -5.55 -17.99
C ILE A 258 8.46 -5.39 -18.98
N THR A 259 8.34 -4.24 -19.64
CA THR A 259 7.33 -3.97 -20.68
C THR A 259 7.45 -4.95 -21.84
N LYS A 260 8.67 -5.22 -22.32
CA LYS A 260 8.93 -6.19 -23.39
C LYS A 260 8.51 -7.60 -22.98
N ASN A 261 8.81 -8.01 -21.75
CA ASN A 261 8.40 -9.31 -21.21
C ASN A 261 6.87 -9.43 -21.11
N LEU A 262 6.17 -8.38 -20.66
CA LEU A 262 4.71 -8.36 -20.56
C LEU A 262 4.05 -8.37 -21.94
N ALA A 263 4.58 -7.61 -22.90
CA ALA A 263 4.12 -7.64 -24.29
C ALA A 263 4.25 -9.05 -24.90
N MET A 264 5.37 -9.73 -24.66
CA MET A 264 5.56 -11.13 -25.10
C MET A 264 4.52 -12.08 -24.48
N LEU A 265 4.19 -11.90 -23.19
CA LEU A 265 3.16 -12.70 -22.51
C LEU A 265 1.76 -12.44 -23.07
N MET A 266 1.43 -11.19 -23.41
CA MET A 266 0.18 -10.84 -24.08
C MET A 266 0.05 -11.52 -25.44
N HIS A 267 1.12 -11.52 -26.25
CA HIS A 267 1.12 -12.22 -27.54
C HIS A 267 0.95 -13.74 -27.39
N LYS A 268 1.57 -14.34 -26.37
CA LYS A 268 1.47 -15.80 -26.12
C LYS A 268 0.14 -16.23 -25.53
N LYS A 269 -0.53 -15.36 -24.76
CA LYS A 269 -1.77 -15.66 -24.03
C LYS A 269 -2.78 -14.50 -24.12
N PRO A 270 -3.33 -14.23 -25.32
CA PRO A 270 -4.20 -13.07 -25.55
C PRO A 270 -5.54 -13.15 -24.81
N GLN A 271 -6.01 -14.36 -24.45
CA GLN A 271 -7.24 -14.53 -23.67
C GLN A 271 -7.06 -14.22 -22.17
N GLU A 272 -5.84 -14.34 -21.65
CA GLU A 272 -5.54 -14.11 -20.23
C GLU A 272 -5.11 -12.66 -19.94
N PHE A 273 -4.45 -12.00 -20.91
CA PHE A 273 -3.85 -10.67 -20.74
C PHE A 273 -4.34 -9.67 -21.79
N ASP A 274 -4.86 -8.53 -21.34
CA ASP A 274 -5.29 -7.41 -22.18
C ASP A 274 -4.38 -6.19 -21.95
N ARG A 275 -4.68 -5.07 -22.63
CA ARG A 275 -3.88 -3.84 -22.55
C ARG A 275 -3.80 -3.26 -21.13
N ASN A 276 -4.77 -3.57 -20.27
CA ASN A 276 -4.82 -3.07 -18.89
C ASN A 276 -3.73 -3.68 -17.99
N ILE A 277 -2.99 -4.68 -18.48
CA ILE A 277 -1.79 -5.18 -17.79
C ILE A 277 -0.72 -4.08 -17.64
N PHE A 278 -0.66 -3.11 -18.56
CA PHE A 278 0.28 -2.00 -18.47
C PHE A 278 -0.12 -0.97 -17.41
N ASP A 279 -1.42 -0.85 -17.11
CA ASP A 279 -1.88 -0.11 -15.94
C ASP A 279 -1.48 -0.82 -14.64
N SER A 280 -1.52 -2.16 -14.64
CA SER A 280 -1.00 -2.97 -13.54
C SER A 280 0.52 -2.80 -13.35
N LEU A 281 1.28 -2.68 -14.46
CA LEU A 281 2.71 -2.35 -14.44
C LEU A 281 2.95 -0.97 -13.81
N HIS A 282 2.28 0.07 -14.32
CA HIS A 282 2.41 1.43 -13.82
C HIS A 282 2.08 1.49 -12.33
N SER A 283 0.92 0.95 -11.95
CA SER A 283 0.45 0.94 -10.58
C SER A 283 1.39 0.14 -9.65
N THR A 284 1.92 -1.00 -10.09
CA THR A 284 2.81 -1.83 -9.27
C THR A 284 4.22 -1.26 -9.18
N SER A 285 4.68 -0.53 -10.21
CA SER A 285 5.97 0.18 -10.20
C SER A 285 6.06 1.24 -9.08
N LEU A 286 4.94 1.89 -8.75
CA LEU A 286 4.85 2.85 -7.64
C LEU A 286 4.98 2.20 -6.26
N ILE A 287 4.60 0.93 -6.13
CA ILE A 287 4.63 0.20 -4.85
C ILE A 287 5.98 -0.46 -4.61
N PHE A 288 6.67 -0.89 -5.68
CA PHE A 288 7.94 -1.58 -5.56
C PHE A 288 9.05 -0.63 -5.09
N LYS A 289 9.56 -0.87 -3.88
CA LYS A 289 10.71 -0.14 -3.34
C LYS A 289 11.96 -0.39 -4.19
N GLY A 290 12.84 0.61 -4.31
CA GLY A 290 14.12 0.47 -5.02
C GLY A 290 15.00 -0.67 -4.46
N SER A 291 14.95 -0.89 -3.15
CA SER A 291 15.61 -2.04 -2.49
C SER A 291 15.06 -3.40 -2.95
N PHE A 292 13.79 -3.45 -3.38
CA PHE A 292 13.16 -4.67 -3.87
C PHE A 292 13.57 -4.97 -5.32
N THR A 293 13.54 -3.95 -6.19
CA THR A 293 13.79 -4.09 -7.64
C THR A 293 15.27 -4.22 -8.00
N THR A 294 16.18 -3.80 -7.12
CA THR A 294 17.63 -3.85 -7.36
C THR A 294 18.17 -5.28 -7.27
N ILE A 295 17.74 -6.03 -6.26
CA ILE A 295 18.25 -7.38 -5.91
C ILE A 295 17.67 -8.48 -6.83
N ARG A 296 16.57 -8.20 -7.53
CA ARG A 296 15.78 -9.19 -8.28
C ARG A 296 15.95 -9.07 -9.79
N GLU A 297 15.72 -10.17 -10.49
CA GLU A 297 15.71 -10.21 -11.96
C GLU A 297 14.44 -9.57 -12.53
N THR A 298 14.58 -8.94 -13.70
CA THR A 298 13.46 -8.32 -14.43
C THR A 298 12.40 -9.35 -14.81
N SER A 299 12.82 -10.56 -15.20
CA SER A 299 11.95 -11.70 -15.51
C SER A 299 11.00 -12.07 -14.35
N HIS A 300 11.51 -12.08 -13.12
CA HIS A 300 10.75 -12.39 -11.91
C HIS A 300 9.77 -11.27 -11.58
N ILE A 301 10.18 -10.02 -11.71
CA ILE A 301 9.32 -8.85 -11.50
C ILE A 301 8.15 -8.86 -12.51
N SER A 302 8.42 -9.13 -13.79
CA SER A 302 7.39 -9.30 -14.81
C SER A 302 6.40 -10.41 -14.46
N LYS A 303 6.90 -11.57 -13.96
CA LYS A 303 6.04 -12.68 -13.52
C LYS A 303 5.13 -12.29 -12.34
N ILE A 304 5.65 -11.55 -11.35
CA ILE A 304 4.83 -11.07 -10.22
C ILE A 304 3.69 -10.19 -10.74
N ILE A 305 3.97 -9.25 -11.64
CA ILE A 305 2.96 -8.33 -12.19
C ILE A 305 1.91 -9.10 -13.00
N ALA A 306 2.35 -9.99 -13.89
CA ALA A 306 1.44 -10.79 -14.72
C ALA A 306 0.52 -11.69 -13.88
N GLU A 307 1.08 -12.44 -12.93
CA GLU A 307 0.30 -13.34 -12.06
C GLU A 307 -0.64 -12.56 -11.13
N LYS A 308 -0.21 -11.40 -10.61
CA LYS A 308 -1.07 -10.52 -9.83
C LYS A 308 -2.26 -10.02 -10.65
N TYR A 309 -2.00 -9.57 -11.87
CA TYR A 309 -3.05 -9.11 -12.79
C TYR A 309 -4.06 -10.22 -13.08
N PHE A 310 -3.57 -11.40 -13.46
CA PHE A 310 -4.40 -12.54 -13.77
C PHE A 310 -5.27 -12.98 -12.59
N LEU A 311 -4.69 -13.14 -11.40
CA LEU A 311 -5.43 -13.54 -10.20
C LEU A 311 -6.49 -12.51 -9.80
N LYS A 312 -6.18 -11.21 -9.93
CA LYS A 312 -7.15 -10.13 -9.69
C LYS A 312 -8.33 -10.22 -10.65
N LYS A 313 -8.08 -10.33 -11.96
CA LYS A 313 -9.12 -10.47 -12.99
C LYS A 313 -10.04 -11.65 -12.72
N GLN A 314 -9.48 -12.78 -12.29
CA GLN A 314 -10.29 -13.95 -11.95
C GLN A 314 -11.17 -13.77 -10.70
N ILE A 315 -10.76 -12.96 -9.72
CA ILE A 315 -11.56 -12.68 -8.51
C ILE A 315 -12.66 -11.65 -8.84
N LEU A 316 -12.34 -10.62 -9.62
CA LEU A 316 -13.30 -9.62 -10.06
C LEU A 316 -14.42 -10.22 -10.93
N ASN A 317 -14.11 -11.21 -11.76
CA ASN A 317 -15.10 -11.92 -12.58
C ASN A 317 -15.99 -12.89 -11.76
N GLN A 318 -15.64 -13.18 -10.51
CA GLN A 318 -16.44 -14.02 -9.62
C GLN A 318 -17.36 -13.13 -8.76
N SER A 319 -18.58 -12.93 -9.22
CA SER A 319 -19.62 -12.17 -8.51
C SER A 319 -20.27 -13.00 -7.40
N ASP A 320 -19.56 -13.22 -6.30
CA ASP A 320 -20.12 -13.92 -5.14
C ASP A 320 -19.87 -13.15 -3.84
N LYS A 321 -20.89 -13.11 -2.97
CA LYS A 321 -20.80 -12.63 -1.57
C LYS A 321 -19.93 -13.53 -0.67
N LYS A 322 -19.07 -14.37 -1.25
CA LYS A 322 -18.24 -15.37 -0.57
C LYS A 322 -16.77 -14.99 -0.65
N ARG A 323 -16.01 -15.30 0.40
CA ARG A 323 -14.56 -15.04 0.42
C ARG A 323 -13.83 -15.97 -0.53
N VAL A 324 -13.15 -15.38 -1.51
CA VAL A 324 -12.25 -16.03 -2.46
C VAL A 324 -10.82 -15.60 -2.12
N VAL A 325 -9.96 -16.61 -1.93
CA VAL A 325 -8.52 -16.42 -1.69
C VAL A 325 -7.80 -17.25 -2.75
N LYS A 326 -6.92 -16.61 -3.53
CA LYS A 326 -6.07 -17.26 -4.52
C LYS A 326 -4.60 -17.05 -4.19
N LEU A 327 -3.82 -18.11 -4.41
CA LEU A 327 -2.40 -18.18 -4.09
C LEU A 327 -1.60 -18.58 -5.32
N LYS A 328 -0.41 -17.99 -5.47
CA LYS A 328 0.58 -18.43 -6.45
C LYS A 328 1.97 -18.46 -5.83
N PHE A 329 2.69 -19.55 -6.07
CA PHE A 329 4.06 -19.74 -5.61
C PHE A 329 5.05 -19.49 -6.75
N LEU A 330 6.03 -18.63 -6.52
CA LEU A 330 7.03 -18.21 -7.50
C LEU A 330 8.44 -18.52 -6.96
N LYS A 331 9.10 -19.54 -7.52
CA LYS A 331 10.49 -19.84 -7.20
C LYS A 331 11.40 -18.81 -7.86
N THR A 332 12.34 -18.25 -7.11
CA THR A 332 13.28 -17.25 -7.64
C THR A 332 14.65 -17.31 -6.95
N ARG A 333 15.65 -16.65 -7.54
CA ARG A 333 17.01 -16.54 -7.03
C ARG A 333 17.39 -15.07 -6.85
N LEU A 334 17.96 -14.72 -5.70
CA LEU A 334 18.42 -13.36 -5.42
C LEU A 334 19.83 -13.12 -6.00
N LYS A 335 20.05 -11.98 -6.67
CA LYS A 335 21.30 -11.66 -7.37
C LYS A 335 22.53 -11.65 -6.46
N ASP A 336 22.41 -11.10 -5.25
CA ASP A 336 23.53 -10.91 -4.32
C ASP A 336 24.15 -12.20 -3.79
N SER A 337 23.52 -13.36 -3.96
CA SER A 337 23.95 -14.57 -3.24
C SER A 337 23.50 -15.90 -3.83
N LYS A 338 22.84 -15.90 -4.99
CA LYS A 338 22.24 -17.10 -5.62
C LYS A 338 21.34 -17.90 -4.65
N ARG A 339 20.82 -17.26 -3.59
CA ARG A 339 19.91 -17.87 -2.61
C ARG A 339 18.58 -18.17 -3.27
N GLU A 340 18.10 -19.40 -3.13
CA GLU A 340 16.77 -19.80 -3.57
C GLU A 340 15.71 -19.37 -2.56
N VAL A 341 14.74 -18.60 -3.03
CA VAL A 341 13.64 -18.10 -2.22
C VAL A 341 12.30 -18.42 -2.87
N LEU A 342 11.28 -18.61 -2.04
CA LEU A 342 9.92 -18.86 -2.48
C LEU A 342 9.10 -17.59 -2.30
N GLY A 343 8.73 -16.96 -3.41
CA GLY A 343 7.74 -15.91 -3.46
C GLY A 343 6.33 -16.47 -3.31
N ILE A 344 5.54 -15.84 -2.46
CA ILE A 344 4.15 -16.18 -2.20
C ILE A 344 3.32 -14.95 -2.56
N LEU A 345 2.54 -15.07 -3.62
CA LEU A 345 1.57 -14.08 -4.05
C LEU A 345 0.18 -14.49 -3.57
N ILE A 346 -0.51 -13.57 -2.92
CA ILE A 346 -1.82 -13.77 -2.30
C ILE A 346 -2.74 -12.69 -2.86
N VAL A 347 -3.89 -13.09 -3.40
CA VAL A 347 -4.94 -12.16 -3.82
C VAL A 347 -6.26 -12.62 -3.21
N MET A 348 -6.99 -11.70 -2.58
CA MET A 348 -8.26 -12.01 -1.91
C MET A 348 -9.24 -10.85 -2.01
N ASN A 349 -10.54 -11.16 -2.02
CA ASN A 349 -11.58 -10.16 -1.89
C ASN A 349 -11.82 -9.78 -0.41
N LEU A 350 -12.22 -8.54 -0.21
CA LEU A 350 -12.75 -8.04 1.05
C LEU A 350 -14.27 -8.25 1.07
N LEU A 351 -14.78 -8.74 2.19
CA LEU A 351 -16.24 -8.89 2.40
C LEU A 351 -16.84 -7.67 3.09
N TYR A 352 -16.03 -6.93 3.86
CA TYR A 352 -16.42 -5.72 4.56
C TYR A 352 -15.28 -4.70 4.48
N ASP A 353 -15.62 -3.41 4.41
CA ASP A 353 -14.64 -2.31 4.31
C ASP A 353 -13.72 -2.21 5.53
N SER A 354 -14.16 -2.77 6.67
CA SER A 354 -13.39 -2.82 7.91
C SER A 354 -12.45 -4.03 8.00
N GLU A 355 -12.17 -4.78 6.93
CA GLU A 355 -11.29 -5.95 7.06
C GLU A 355 -9.81 -5.59 6.97
N VAL A 356 -9.01 -6.05 7.95
CA VAL A 356 -7.55 -5.81 7.97
C VAL A 356 -6.80 -7.14 8.00
N PHE A 357 -5.89 -7.32 7.04
CA PHE A 357 -5.05 -8.49 6.91
C PHE A 357 -3.57 -8.08 6.90
N GLU A 358 -2.84 -8.42 7.97
CA GLU A 358 -1.46 -7.97 8.19
C GLU A 358 -0.41 -9.04 7.89
N LYS A 359 0.81 -8.59 7.57
CA LYS A 359 2.01 -9.41 7.34
C LYS A 359 2.24 -10.50 8.38
N ASN A 360 2.06 -10.18 9.66
CA ASN A 360 2.34 -11.09 10.77
C ASN A 360 1.43 -12.34 10.73
N TYR A 361 0.20 -12.20 10.24
CA TYR A 361 -0.73 -13.32 10.06
C TYR A 361 -0.24 -14.26 8.96
N ILE A 362 0.21 -13.70 7.85
CA ILE A 362 0.71 -14.49 6.73
C ILE A 362 1.92 -15.31 7.19
N ILE A 363 2.88 -14.67 7.87
CA ILE A 363 4.07 -15.36 8.37
C ILE A 363 3.68 -16.44 9.39
N LYS A 364 2.80 -16.14 10.35
CA LYS A 364 2.37 -17.11 11.37
C LYS A 364 1.68 -18.32 10.75
N SER A 365 0.76 -18.13 9.81
CA SER A 365 0.08 -19.22 9.13
C SER A 365 1.03 -20.08 8.28
N ILE A 366 2.07 -19.49 7.68
CA ILE A 366 3.08 -20.28 6.97
C ILE A 366 3.94 -21.06 7.97
N THR A 367 4.35 -20.47 9.10
CA THR A 367 5.15 -21.17 10.13
C THR A 367 4.39 -22.31 10.81
N GLU A 368 3.07 -22.23 10.92
CA GLU A 368 2.23 -23.33 11.44
C GLU A 368 2.21 -24.54 10.49
N ILE A 369 2.42 -24.33 9.19
CA ILE A 369 2.42 -25.40 8.17
C ILE A 369 3.83 -25.92 7.90
N LEU A 370 4.83 -25.03 7.89
CA LEU A 370 6.22 -25.34 7.61
C LEU A 370 7.13 -24.91 8.76
N ASN A 371 7.81 -25.89 9.35
CA ASN A 371 8.85 -25.64 10.34
C ASN A 371 10.13 -25.11 9.67
N ASN A 372 10.93 -24.31 10.39
CA ASN A 372 12.27 -23.85 9.98
C ASN A 372 12.33 -22.95 8.74
N ILE A 373 11.40 -22.00 8.64
CA ILE A 373 11.39 -20.96 7.60
C ILE A 373 11.82 -19.60 8.16
N LYS A 374 12.39 -18.77 7.28
CA LYS A 374 12.82 -17.41 7.58
C LYS A 374 12.24 -16.44 6.54
N TYR A 375 11.76 -15.30 7.01
CA TYR A 375 11.27 -14.22 6.17
C TYR A 375 12.43 -13.45 5.51
N VAL A 376 12.34 -13.20 4.21
CA VAL A 376 13.33 -12.40 3.47
C VAL A 376 13.07 -10.91 3.72
N LYS A 377 14.05 -10.21 4.31
CA LYS A 377 13.91 -8.78 4.61
C LYS A 377 13.60 -7.97 3.35
N ASN A 378 12.73 -6.97 3.49
CA ASN A 378 12.31 -6.04 2.42
C ASN A 378 11.60 -6.70 1.23
N SER A 379 11.08 -7.93 1.37
CA SER A 379 10.32 -8.60 0.31
C SER A 379 8.80 -8.36 0.36
N TYR A 380 8.29 -7.72 1.42
CA TYR A 380 6.86 -7.59 1.65
C TYR A 380 6.28 -6.42 0.85
N ILE A 381 5.29 -6.70 0.03
CA ILE A 381 4.59 -5.75 -0.82
C ILE A 381 3.09 -5.89 -0.60
N THR A 382 2.41 -4.75 -0.49
CA THR A 382 0.96 -4.63 -0.28
C THR A 382 0.37 -3.69 -1.32
N ASP A 383 -0.73 -4.10 -1.94
CA ASP A 383 -1.55 -3.23 -2.78
C ASP A 383 -2.98 -3.20 -2.21
N LEU A 384 -3.38 -2.03 -1.71
CA LEU A 384 -4.65 -1.76 -1.04
C LEU A 384 -5.52 -0.73 -1.82
N ARG A 385 -5.16 -0.40 -3.07
CA ARG A 385 -5.79 0.72 -3.80
C ARG A 385 -7.18 0.41 -4.36
N GLU A 386 -7.56 -0.86 -4.41
CA GLU A 386 -8.88 -1.29 -4.85
C GLU A 386 -9.71 -1.72 -3.64
N ASP A 387 -10.84 -1.06 -3.41
CA ASP A 387 -11.66 -1.21 -2.20
C ASP A 387 -12.15 -2.64 -1.95
N LYS A 388 -12.23 -3.46 -3.01
CA LYS A 388 -12.79 -4.83 -2.93
C LYS A 388 -11.76 -5.95 -3.05
N VAL A 389 -10.53 -5.67 -3.50
CA VAL A 389 -9.52 -6.71 -3.76
C VAL A 389 -8.15 -6.26 -3.26
N ILE A 390 -7.59 -7.04 -2.34
CA ILE A 390 -6.27 -6.80 -1.77
C ILE A 390 -5.28 -7.84 -2.27
N SER A 391 -4.03 -7.42 -2.46
CA SER A 391 -2.95 -8.33 -2.84
C SER A 391 -1.70 -8.14 -1.99
N PHE A 392 -1.09 -9.27 -1.63
CA PHE A 392 0.12 -9.37 -0.84
C PHE A 392 1.16 -10.17 -1.58
N TYR A 393 2.41 -9.74 -1.49
CA TYR A 393 3.55 -10.52 -1.92
C TYR A 393 4.61 -10.54 -0.83
N LEU A 394 5.16 -11.72 -0.55
CA LEU A 394 6.31 -11.88 0.34
C LEU A 394 7.17 -13.07 -0.07
N GLU A 395 8.39 -13.13 0.45
CA GLU A 395 9.33 -14.19 0.14
C GLU A 395 9.81 -14.86 1.43
N ILE A 396 9.96 -16.17 1.36
CA ILE A 396 10.48 -17.00 2.45
C ILE A 396 11.64 -17.85 1.96
N GLU A 397 12.58 -18.13 2.86
CA GLU A 397 13.70 -19.04 2.65
C GLU A 397 13.71 -20.10 3.77
N LYS A 398 14.22 -21.31 3.47
CA LYS A 398 14.48 -22.30 4.51
C LYS A 398 15.74 -21.92 5.29
N ILE A 399 15.76 -22.13 6.60
CA ILE A 399 16.95 -21.90 7.44
C ILE A 399 18.16 -22.71 6.91
N LYS A 400 17.90 -23.94 6.44
CA LYS A 400 18.90 -24.84 5.84
C LYS A 400 19.28 -24.48 4.39
N LYS A 401 18.71 -23.42 3.80
CA LYS A 401 18.94 -22.94 2.42
C LYS A 401 18.71 -23.98 1.30
N THR A 402 17.99 -25.05 1.58
CA THR A 402 17.59 -26.06 0.57
C THR A 402 16.35 -25.62 -0.21
N PRO A 403 16.12 -26.12 -1.44
CA PRO A 403 14.88 -25.88 -2.18
C PRO A 403 13.62 -26.37 -1.45
N PHE A 404 12.48 -25.78 -1.82
CA PHE A 404 11.16 -26.28 -1.40
C PHE A 404 10.73 -27.46 -2.27
N THR A 405 10.34 -28.56 -1.61
CA THR A 405 9.88 -29.80 -2.24
C THR A 405 8.44 -29.66 -2.72
N GLN A 406 8.05 -30.49 -3.70
CA GLN A 406 6.68 -30.49 -4.23
C GLN A 406 5.63 -30.82 -3.15
N ARG A 407 5.96 -31.75 -2.22
CA ARG A 407 5.08 -32.11 -1.09
C ARG A 407 4.82 -30.92 -0.16
N GLU A 408 5.81 -30.08 0.08
CA GLU A 408 5.65 -28.86 0.90
C GLU A 408 4.78 -27.83 0.18
N LEU A 409 4.97 -27.64 -1.13
CA LEU A 409 4.17 -26.72 -1.94
C LEU A 409 2.70 -27.14 -1.97
N SER A 410 2.42 -28.43 -2.18
CA SER A 410 1.04 -28.95 -2.17
C SER A 410 0.38 -28.81 -0.79
N LYS A 411 1.14 -28.93 0.31
CA LYS A 411 0.62 -28.67 1.67
C LYS A 411 0.25 -27.20 1.86
N LEU A 412 1.08 -26.27 1.38
CA LEU A 412 0.78 -24.84 1.44
C LEU A 412 -0.44 -24.49 0.59
N GLU A 413 -0.54 -25.00 -0.64
CA GLU A 413 -1.68 -24.78 -1.55
C GLU A 413 -3.00 -25.22 -0.94
N LYS A 414 -3.02 -26.35 -0.22
CA LYS A 414 -4.25 -26.89 0.38
C LYS A 414 -4.66 -26.17 1.67
N ASN A 415 -3.70 -25.81 2.53
CA ASN A 415 -3.99 -25.36 3.90
C ASN A 415 -3.98 -23.84 4.09
N LEU A 416 -3.25 -23.07 3.27
CA LEU A 416 -3.22 -21.62 3.42
C LEU A 416 -4.55 -20.94 3.04
N PRO A 417 -5.26 -21.30 1.96
CA PRO A 417 -6.52 -20.65 1.62
C PRO A 417 -7.57 -20.81 2.72
N THR A 418 -7.65 -22.00 3.34
CA THR A 418 -8.58 -22.26 4.45
C THR A 418 -8.19 -21.48 5.70
N SER A 419 -6.91 -21.44 6.05
CA SER A 419 -6.39 -20.65 7.17
C SER A 419 -6.69 -19.15 7.01
N PHE A 420 -6.46 -18.59 5.82
CA PHE A 420 -6.73 -17.17 5.54
C PHE A 420 -8.22 -16.84 5.54
N LYS A 421 -9.08 -17.76 5.08
CA LYS A 421 -10.53 -17.56 5.14
C LYS A 421 -11.06 -17.47 6.57
N VAL A 422 -10.48 -18.22 7.51
CA VAL A 422 -10.91 -18.25 8.92
C VAL A 422 -10.32 -17.10 9.73
N LYS A 423 -9.07 -16.70 9.45
CA LYS A 423 -8.32 -15.72 10.26
C LYS A 423 -8.41 -14.25 9.81
N THR A 424 -9.27 -13.90 8.85
CA THR A 424 -9.40 -12.50 8.41
C THR A 424 -10.14 -11.68 9.48
N LYS A 425 -9.50 -10.64 10.02
CA LYS A 425 -10.09 -9.77 11.06
C LYS A 425 -11.19 -8.89 10.48
N LYS A 426 -12.30 -8.75 11.19
CA LYS A 426 -13.09 -7.51 11.19
C LYS A 426 -12.38 -6.50 12.08
N LEU A 427 -11.93 -5.39 11.54
CA LEU A 427 -11.46 -4.23 12.31
C LEU A 427 -12.67 -3.70 13.07
N ILE A 428 -12.65 -3.90 14.38
CA ILE A 428 -13.52 -3.12 15.25
C ILE A 428 -12.87 -1.74 15.29
N ASN A 429 -13.44 -0.78 14.55
CA ASN A 429 -13.03 0.61 14.67
C ASN A 429 -13.05 0.98 16.17
N PRO A 430 -12.00 1.62 16.70
CA PRO A 430 -12.06 2.11 18.06
C PRO A 430 -13.25 3.07 18.17
N ILE A 431 -14.23 2.73 18.99
CA ILE A 431 -15.34 3.62 19.28
C ILE A 431 -14.73 4.80 20.04
N PHE A 432 -14.67 5.96 19.41
CA PHE A 432 -14.36 7.20 20.10
C PHE A 432 -15.58 7.62 20.88
N HIS A 433 -15.69 7.15 22.12
CA HIS A 433 -16.70 7.61 23.06
C HIS A 433 -16.04 8.65 23.97
N PRO A 434 -16.40 9.94 23.86
CA PRO A 434 -15.89 10.95 24.79
C PRO A 434 -16.29 10.59 26.23
N ARG A 435 -15.47 11.01 27.20
CA ARG A 435 -15.69 10.75 28.64
C ARG A 435 -17.09 11.24 29.03
N ASN A 436 -17.95 10.32 29.43
CA ASN A 436 -19.27 10.66 29.96
C ASN A 436 -19.14 11.06 31.44
N GLU A 437 -18.87 12.34 31.69
CA GLU A 437 -18.72 12.88 33.05
C GLU A 437 -19.99 12.67 33.90
N GLU A 438 -21.17 12.73 33.29
CA GLU A 438 -22.44 12.51 33.99
C GLU A 438 -22.52 11.07 34.52
N GLU A 439 -22.11 10.08 33.73
CA GLU A 439 -22.07 8.67 34.16
C GLU A 439 -21.06 8.47 35.29
N ILE A 440 -19.88 9.11 35.21
CA ILE A 440 -18.86 9.04 36.25
C ILE A 440 -19.36 9.67 37.56
N LEU A 441 -19.99 10.84 37.49
CA LEU A 441 -20.59 11.50 38.64
C LEU A 441 -21.72 10.66 39.24
N ARG A 442 -22.64 10.17 38.41
CA ARG A 442 -23.73 9.28 38.83
C ARG A 442 -23.22 8.04 39.54
N ASN A 443 -22.22 7.36 38.96
CA ASN A 443 -21.62 6.18 39.55
C ASN A 443 -20.90 6.51 40.88
N THR A 444 -20.20 7.64 40.94
CA THR A 444 -19.55 8.10 42.18
C THR A 444 -20.57 8.36 43.29
N VAL A 445 -21.70 9.01 42.99
CA VAL A 445 -22.80 9.24 43.94
C VAL A 445 -23.43 7.91 44.38
N VAL A 446 -23.65 6.97 43.46
CA VAL A 446 -24.18 5.63 43.78
C VAL A 446 -23.26 4.89 44.74
N LEU A 447 -21.95 4.89 44.48
CA LEU A 447 -20.96 4.26 45.37
C LEU A 447 -20.89 4.96 46.74
N THR A 448 -21.06 6.28 46.78
CA THR A 448 -21.01 7.07 48.02
C THR A 448 -22.09 6.67 49.01
N LYS A 449 -23.28 6.31 48.52
CA LYS A 449 -24.41 5.79 49.30
C LYS A 449 -24.19 4.38 49.85
N GLN A 450 -23.19 3.65 49.34
CA GLN A 450 -22.87 2.28 49.79
C GLN A 450 -21.86 2.26 50.96
N LEU A 451 -21.12 3.34 51.20
CA LEU A 451 -20.19 3.46 52.34
C LEU A 451 -20.83 4.27 53.46
N ASN A 452 -21.50 3.59 54.40
CA ASN A 452 -22.22 4.20 55.52
C ASN A 452 -21.52 3.97 56.87
N LEU A 453 -20.66 2.97 56.97
CA LEU A 453 -19.92 2.60 58.19
C LEU A 453 -18.41 2.72 57.98
N VAL A 454 -17.68 2.96 59.08
CA VAL A 454 -16.20 3.09 59.08
C VAL A 454 -15.50 1.74 58.77
N GLN A 455 -16.22 0.65 58.96
CA GLN A 455 -15.77 -0.72 58.67
C GLN A 455 -16.10 -1.17 57.24
N ASP A 456 -16.87 -0.38 56.48
CA ASP A 456 -17.25 -0.78 55.13
C ASP A 456 -16.01 -0.90 54.23
N ILE A 457 -16.00 -1.97 53.44
CA ILE A 457 -14.95 -2.24 52.46
C ILE A 457 -15.09 -1.29 51.26
N PRO A 458 -13.96 -0.92 50.60
CA PRO A 458 -13.97 -0.10 49.41
C PRO A 458 -14.93 -0.62 48.34
N GLN A 459 -15.51 0.30 47.57
CA GLN A 459 -16.45 -0.02 46.49
C GLN A 459 -15.81 0.30 45.14
N VAL A 460 -15.93 -0.60 44.18
CA VAL A 460 -15.30 -0.45 42.87
C VAL A 460 -16.30 -0.72 41.74
N ILE A 461 -16.27 0.14 40.72
CA ILE A 461 -16.88 -0.11 39.42
C ILE A 461 -15.77 -0.26 38.39
N ILE A 462 -15.80 -1.35 37.62
CA ILE A 462 -14.85 -1.60 36.53
C ILE A 462 -15.63 -1.64 35.21
N SER A 463 -15.37 -0.66 34.36
CA SER A 463 -16.02 -0.50 33.05
C SER A 463 -14.99 -0.57 31.93
N TYR A 464 -15.36 -1.16 30.81
CA TYR A 464 -14.52 -1.13 29.61
C TYR A 464 -14.45 0.31 29.08
N ASP A 465 -13.24 0.80 28.82
CA ASP A 465 -13.00 2.17 28.31
C ASP A 465 -12.69 2.13 26.81
N LYS A 466 -11.52 1.58 26.45
CA LYS A 466 -11.03 1.57 25.06
C LYS A 466 -10.11 0.41 24.76
N GLN A 467 -9.91 0.16 23.47
CA GLN A 467 -8.88 -0.75 22.97
C GLN A 467 -7.97 -0.04 21.98
N THR A 468 -6.68 -0.38 22.01
CA THR A 468 -5.69 0.02 21.00
C THR A 468 -5.23 -1.21 20.21
N SER A 469 -4.24 -1.04 19.32
CA SER A 469 -3.65 -2.15 18.56
C SER A 469 -2.96 -3.19 19.45
N LYS A 470 -2.49 -2.79 20.64
CA LYS A 470 -1.71 -3.66 21.55
C LYS A 470 -2.33 -3.84 22.93
N GLU A 471 -3.20 -2.93 23.36
CA GLU A 471 -3.67 -2.85 24.74
C GLU A 471 -5.18 -2.72 24.85
N ILE A 472 -5.72 -3.14 26.00
CA ILE A 472 -7.11 -2.99 26.40
C ILE A 472 -7.11 -2.19 27.70
N SER A 473 -7.94 -1.15 27.77
CA SER A 473 -8.03 -0.25 28.91
C SER A 473 -9.40 -0.36 29.56
N PHE A 474 -9.40 -0.33 30.89
CA PHE A 474 -10.60 -0.29 31.72
C PHE A 474 -10.58 0.98 32.57
N LEU A 475 -11.74 1.63 32.70
CA LEU A 475 -11.99 2.72 33.64
C LEU A 475 -12.40 2.11 34.98
N VAL A 476 -11.75 2.55 36.04
CA VAL A 476 -11.99 2.11 37.40
C VAL A 476 -12.40 3.32 38.24
N ILE A 477 -13.57 3.23 38.86
CA ILE A 477 -14.04 4.19 39.86
C ILE A 477 -13.95 3.48 41.21
N LEU A 478 -13.00 3.90 42.04
CA LEU A 478 -12.75 3.39 43.38
C LEU A 478 -13.22 4.41 44.40
N LEU A 479 -14.10 4.00 45.30
CA LEU A 479 -14.45 4.77 46.48
C LEU A 479 -13.90 4.08 47.74
N ARG A 480 -13.09 4.81 48.51
CA ARG A 480 -12.49 4.31 49.75
C ARG A 480 -12.53 5.35 50.87
N LEU A 481 -12.45 4.88 52.12
CA LEU A 481 -12.31 5.73 53.30
C LEU A 481 -10.82 5.92 53.62
N ILE A 482 -10.37 7.16 53.75
CA ILE A 482 -9.00 7.46 54.18
C ILE A 482 -8.92 7.37 55.71
N LYS A 483 -8.00 6.54 56.20
CA LYS A 483 -7.60 6.40 57.60
C LYS A 483 -6.16 6.92 57.76
N LYS A 484 -5.70 7.13 59.01
CA LYS A 484 -4.38 7.72 59.30
C LYS A 484 -3.18 7.04 58.63
N ASN A 485 -3.30 5.74 58.29
CA ASN A 485 -2.25 4.94 57.65
C ASN A 485 -2.61 4.46 56.23
N THR A 486 -3.55 5.13 55.54
CA THR A 486 -3.95 4.71 54.19
C THR A 486 -2.96 5.25 53.16
N PRO A 487 -2.22 4.40 52.42
CA PRO A 487 -1.25 4.86 51.44
C PRO A 487 -1.95 5.52 50.23
N PRO A 488 -1.27 6.49 49.57
CA PRO A 488 -1.77 7.10 48.35
C PRO A 488 -1.84 6.05 47.23
N LEU A 489 -2.79 6.22 46.30
CA LEU A 489 -3.06 5.22 45.27
C LEU A 489 -1.84 4.96 44.39
N ASN A 490 -1.06 6.00 44.07
CA ASN A 490 0.17 5.87 43.27
C ASN A 490 1.20 4.91 43.88
N ASP A 491 1.29 4.84 45.22
CA ASP A 491 2.23 3.94 45.89
C ASP A 491 1.77 2.48 45.83
N LEU A 492 0.46 2.23 45.87
CA LEU A 492 -0.11 0.90 45.76
C LEU A 492 0.15 0.29 44.37
N PHE A 493 0.14 1.10 43.31
CA PHE A 493 0.28 0.62 41.93
C PHE A 493 1.74 0.47 41.42
N LYS A 494 2.76 0.75 42.26
CA LYS A 494 4.18 0.66 41.87
C LYS A 494 4.64 -0.75 41.47
N ASN A 495 4.09 -1.79 42.09
CA ASN A 495 4.51 -3.19 41.92
C ASN A 495 3.48 -4.03 41.15
N THR A 496 2.86 -3.46 40.12
CA THR A 496 1.76 -4.12 39.39
C THR A 496 2.11 -4.31 37.92
N PHE A 497 1.55 -5.34 37.29
CA PHE A 497 1.71 -5.51 35.83
C PHE A 497 0.72 -4.63 35.03
N LEU A 498 -0.18 -3.92 35.71
CA LEU A 498 -1.15 -3.02 35.09
C LEU A 498 -0.48 -1.69 34.78
N LYS A 499 -0.71 -1.18 33.56
CA LYS A 499 -0.41 0.22 33.26
C LYS A 499 -1.47 1.09 33.91
N PHE A 500 -1.10 1.73 35.02
CA PHE A 500 -1.96 2.61 35.80
C PHE A 500 -1.83 4.07 35.32
N LEU A 501 -2.96 4.75 35.17
CA LEU A 501 -3.03 6.18 34.89
C LEU A 501 -4.15 6.79 35.74
N LEU A 502 -3.77 7.61 36.71
CA LEU A 502 -4.72 8.35 37.55
C LEU A 502 -5.29 9.52 36.77
N ASP A 503 -6.62 9.59 36.65
CA ASP A 503 -7.30 10.69 35.98
C ASP A 503 -7.71 11.77 36.99
N GLU A 504 -8.36 11.36 38.10
CA GLU A 504 -8.89 12.29 39.10
C GLU A 504 -8.91 11.62 40.48
N SER A 505 -8.57 12.36 41.53
CA SER A 505 -8.86 11.98 42.92
C SER A 505 -9.51 13.16 43.64
N LYS A 506 -10.66 12.91 44.28
CA LYS A 506 -11.42 13.93 45.01
C LYS A 506 -12.03 13.39 46.29
N ILE A 507 -12.12 14.26 47.29
CA ILE A 507 -12.88 13.99 48.51
C ILE A 507 -14.34 14.35 48.22
N VAL A 508 -15.24 13.36 48.33
CA VAL A 508 -16.66 13.52 48.00
C VAL A 508 -17.49 13.92 49.21
N GLU A 509 -17.19 13.34 50.38
CA GLU A 509 -17.97 13.52 51.60
C GLU A 509 -17.14 13.14 52.84
N LEU A 510 -17.47 13.67 54.01
CA LEU A 510 -16.90 13.27 55.30
C LEU A 510 -17.85 12.34 56.05
N LEU A 511 -17.44 11.10 56.28
CA LEU A 511 -18.19 10.18 57.11
C LEU A 511 -18.01 10.54 58.59
N LYS A 512 -19.13 10.79 59.29
CA LYS A 512 -19.18 11.21 60.70
C LYS A 512 -18.28 12.42 61.00
N ASN A 513 -18.14 13.35 60.05
CA ASN A 513 -17.26 14.53 60.13
C ASN A 513 -15.78 14.24 60.45
N LYS A 514 -15.31 12.99 60.28
CA LYS A 514 -13.94 12.60 60.67
C LYS A 514 -13.18 11.81 59.61
N TYR A 515 -13.85 10.98 58.82
CA TYR A 515 -13.21 10.10 57.85
C TYR A 515 -13.60 10.51 56.42
N PRO A 516 -12.67 11.04 55.60
CA PRO A 516 -13.01 11.47 54.25
C PRO A 516 -13.22 10.26 53.33
N LYS A 517 -14.31 10.29 52.56
CA LYS A 517 -14.56 9.40 51.43
C LYS A 517 -13.84 9.97 50.21
N GLU A 518 -12.86 9.22 49.72
CA GLU A 518 -12.07 9.57 48.54
C GLU A 518 -12.56 8.76 47.34
N ALA A 519 -12.99 9.46 46.29
CA ALA A 519 -13.27 8.88 44.99
C ALA A 519 -12.04 9.04 44.08
N ASN A 520 -11.54 7.91 43.60
CA ASN A 520 -10.43 7.83 42.66
C ASN A 520 -10.97 7.31 41.32
N ILE A 521 -10.70 8.06 40.26
CA ILE A 521 -11.05 7.70 38.89
C ILE A 521 -9.73 7.49 38.15
N PHE A 522 -9.50 6.27 37.67
CA PHE A 522 -8.24 5.91 37.02
C PHE A 522 -8.45 4.85 35.95
N ARG A 523 -7.49 4.77 35.04
CA ARG A 523 -7.45 3.79 33.96
C ARG A 523 -6.36 2.76 34.21
N VAL A 524 -6.70 1.51 33.92
CA VAL A 524 -5.76 0.38 33.97
C VAL A 524 -5.73 -0.29 32.60
N SER A 525 -4.52 -0.54 32.08
CA SER A 525 -4.35 -1.17 30.76
C SER A 525 -3.58 -2.48 30.82
N LEU A 526 -4.00 -3.40 29.95
CA LEU A 526 -3.50 -4.77 29.83
C LEU A 526 -3.03 -5.06 28.40
N ASN A 527 -2.12 -6.01 28.25
CA ASN A 527 -1.75 -6.56 26.95
C ASN A 527 -2.92 -7.32 26.32
N LYS A 528 -3.34 -6.90 25.11
CA LYS A 528 -4.47 -7.47 24.38
C LYS A 528 -4.26 -8.92 23.96
N PHE A 529 -3.03 -9.29 23.60
CA PHE A 529 -2.74 -10.59 22.97
C PHE A 529 -3.01 -11.79 23.89
N ALA A 530 -3.00 -11.58 25.21
CA ALA A 530 -3.26 -12.63 26.20
C ALA A 530 -4.73 -13.05 26.27
N PHE A 531 -5.66 -12.27 25.68
CA PHE A 531 -7.10 -12.48 25.76
C PHE A 531 -7.74 -12.67 24.39
N LEU A 532 -6.93 -12.91 23.36
CA LEU A 532 -7.42 -13.23 22.02
C LEU A 532 -7.81 -14.70 21.96
N ARG A 533 -9.03 -14.96 21.48
CA ARG A 533 -9.52 -16.31 21.17
C ARG A 533 -8.93 -16.83 19.86
N ASP A 534 -9.15 -18.10 19.56
CA ASP A 534 -8.67 -18.76 18.32
C ASP A 534 -9.24 -18.12 17.05
N ASP A 535 -10.44 -17.54 17.14
CA ASP A 535 -11.10 -16.76 16.08
C ASP A 535 -10.67 -15.28 16.06
N HIS A 536 -9.69 -14.91 16.89
CA HIS A 536 -9.20 -13.55 17.10
C HIS A 536 -10.23 -12.55 17.67
N SER A 537 -11.37 -13.03 18.17
CA SER A 537 -12.26 -12.21 19.00
C SER A 537 -11.59 -11.94 20.35
N LEU A 538 -12.00 -10.86 21.00
CA LEU A 538 -11.39 -10.40 22.24
C LEU A 538 -12.26 -10.76 23.44
N ASP A 539 -11.71 -11.53 24.39
CA ASP A 539 -12.41 -11.89 25.62
C ASP A 539 -12.28 -10.78 26.67
N LEU A 540 -13.17 -9.77 26.57
CA LEU A 540 -13.24 -8.67 27.54
C LEU A 540 -13.61 -9.14 28.95
N ARG A 541 -14.29 -10.28 29.09
CA ARG A 541 -14.73 -10.80 30.39
C ARG A 541 -13.54 -11.37 31.16
N GLN A 542 -12.74 -12.19 30.49
CA GLN A 542 -11.49 -12.71 31.05
C GLN A 542 -10.50 -11.58 31.35
N ALA A 543 -10.40 -10.58 30.47
CA ALA A 543 -9.59 -9.39 30.72
C ALA A 543 -10.05 -8.63 31.97
N ARG A 544 -11.36 -8.36 32.10
CA ARG A 544 -11.94 -7.69 33.28
C ARG A 544 -11.70 -8.49 34.57
N GLN A 545 -11.86 -9.81 34.54
CA GLN A 545 -11.58 -10.66 35.70
C GLN A 545 -10.12 -10.58 36.13
N LYS A 546 -9.18 -10.54 35.16
CA LYS A 546 -7.76 -10.37 35.46
C LYS A 546 -7.48 -9.00 36.09
N VAL A 547 -8.13 -7.94 35.61
CA VAL A 547 -8.09 -6.61 36.25
C VAL A 547 -8.60 -6.70 37.68
N ALA A 548 -9.80 -7.27 37.91
CA ALA A 548 -10.39 -7.34 39.24
C ALA A 548 -9.52 -8.13 40.23
N LYS A 549 -8.91 -9.25 39.79
CA LYS A 549 -7.98 -10.04 40.60
C LYS A 549 -6.74 -9.24 40.99
N GLU A 550 -6.14 -8.55 40.02
CA GLU A 550 -4.96 -7.72 40.29
C GLU A 550 -5.30 -6.52 41.19
N LEU A 551 -6.42 -5.83 40.94
CA LEU A 551 -6.91 -4.76 41.82
C LEU A 551 -7.11 -5.26 43.26
N THR A 552 -7.54 -6.53 43.43
CA THR A 552 -7.73 -7.12 44.77
C THR A 552 -6.38 -7.32 45.47
N SER A 553 -5.34 -7.69 44.72
CA SER A 553 -3.99 -7.82 45.26
C SER A 553 -3.37 -6.46 45.65
N VAL A 554 -3.76 -5.39 44.94
CA VAL A 554 -3.19 -4.04 45.08
C VAL A 554 -3.90 -3.21 46.14
N ILE A 555 -5.23 -3.18 46.08
CA ILE A 555 -6.08 -2.34 46.93
C ILE A 555 -6.54 -3.12 48.18
N GLY A 556 -6.48 -4.45 48.13
CA GLY A 556 -7.06 -5.33 49.14
C GLY A 556 -8.51 -5.71 48.81
N THR A 557 -9.23 -6.23 49.80
CA THR A 557 -10.63 -6.66 49.63
C THR A 557 -11.54 -5.46 49.34
N PHE A 558 -12.26 -5.53 48.22
CA PHE A 558 -13.25 -4.53 47.82
C PHE A 558 -14.52 -5.21 47.29
N ARG A 559 -15.63 -4.46 47.23
CA ARG A 559 -16.88 -4.91 46.61
C ARG A 559 -16.94 -4.44 45.15
N ASP A 560 -16.98 -5.40 44.23
CA ASP A 560 -17.19 -5.16 42.81
C ASP A 560 -18.69 -4.93 42.53
N PHE A 561 -19.09 -3.66 42.40
CA PHE A 561 -20.49 -3.25 42.31
C PHE A 561 -21.17 -3.77 41.04
N ASN A 562 -20.45 -3.81 39.90
CA ASN A 562 -20.98 -4.25 38.61
C ASN A 562 -20.51 -5.66 38.18
N GLY A 563 -19.70 -6.35 38.99
CA GLY A 563 -19.13 -7.66 38.67
C GLY A 563 -19.91 -8.88 39.16
N GLY A 564 -20.86 -8.72 40.09
CA GLY A 564 -21.57 -9.85 40.72
C GLY A 564 -22.30 -10.76 39.72
N LEU A 565 -23.00 -10.18 38.74
CA LEU A 565 -23.68 -10.95 37.69
C LEU A 565 -22.67 -11.66 36.77
N LEU A 566 -21.57 -10.98 36.43
CA LEU A 566 -20.54 -11.56 35.57
C LEU A 566 -19.85 -12.76 36.21
N SER A 567 -19.58 -12.72 37.53
CA SER A 567 -19.04 -13.86 38.29
C SER A 567 -19.97 -15.06 38.20
N LYS A 568 -21.25 -14.86 38.54
CA LYS A 568 -22.27 -15.92 38.51
C LYS A 568 -22.45 -16.52 37.11
N GLN A 569 -22.40 -15.70 36.06
CA GLN A 569 -22.45 -16.19 34.69
C GLN A 569 -21.23 -17.05 34.32
N CYS A 570 -20.04 -16.71 34.80
CA CYS A 570 -18.83 -17.50 34.56
C CYS A 570 -18.89 -18.84 35.33
N GLU A 571 -19.34 -18.81 36.59
CA GLU A 571 -19.57 -20.01 37.39
C GLU A 571 -20.59 -20.96 36.71
N ALA A 572 -21.67 -20.40 36.16
CA ALA A 572 -22.68 -21.16 35.43
C ALA A 572 -22.13 -21.78 34.14
N LEU A 573 -21.28 -21.05 33.40
CA LEU A 573 -20.60 -21.57 32.20
C LEU A 573 -19.60 -22.68 32.57
N ASP A 574 -18.82 -22.50 33.63
CA ASP A 574 -17.88 -23.51 34.11
C ASP A 574 -18.60 -24.78 34.58
N ALA A 575 -19.74 -24.63 35.27
CA ALA A 575 -20.62 -25.74 35.61
C ALA A 575 -21.16 -26.46 34.36
N LEU A 576 -21.53 -25.71 33.32
CA LEU A 576 -21.99 -26.27 32.05
C LEU A 576 -20.88 -27.06 31.34
N LYS A 577 -19.66 -26.53 31.31
CA LYS A 577 -18.47 -27.21 30.77
C LYS A 577 -18.18 -28.50 31.53
N LYS A 578 -18.27 -28.49 32.87
CA LYS A 578 -18.11 -29.70 33.72
C LYS A 578 -19.15 -30.78 33.43
N LEU A 579 -20.37 -30.43 33.04
CA LEU A 579 -21.41 -31.39 32.64
C LEU A 579 -21.20 -31.98 31.24
N MET A 580 -20.21 -31.49 30.48
CA MET A 580 -19.91 -31.90 29.11
C MET A 580 -18.40 -32.20 28.89
N PRO A 581 -17.78 -33.10 29.67
CA PRO A 581 -16.34 -33.34 29.61
C PRO A 581 -15.87 -33.94 28.28
N ASN A 582 -16.76 -34.62 27.55
CA ASN A 582 -16.47 -35.24 26.24
C ASN A 582 -16.60 -34.25 25.06
N LEU A 583 -16.85 -32.96 25.33
CA LEU A 583 -16.88 -31.95 24.27
C LEU A 583 -15.44 -31.77 23.75
N LYS A 584 -15.22 -32.02 22.44
CA LYS A 584 -13.90 -31.74 21.83
C LYS A 584 -13.56 -30.26 22.04
N LYS A 585 -12.30 -29.93 22.38
CA LYS A 585 -11.82 -28.54 22.53
C LYS A 585 -12.27 -27.61 21.40
N ALA A 586 -12.29 -28.11 20.16
CA ALA A 586 -12.76 -27.37 18.98
C ALA A 586 -14.25 -26.92 19.02
N LYS A 587 -15.07 -27.48 19.90
CA LYS A 587 -16.49 -27.12 20.08
C LYS A 587 -16.74 -26.21 21.28
N GLU A 588 -15.74 -25.96 22.13
CA GLU A 588 -15.88 -25.09 23.29
C GLU A 588 -16.29 -23.65 22.90
N PRO A 589 -15.69 -23.01 21.88
CA PRO A 589 -16.12 -21.66 21.47
C PRO A 589 -17.60 -21.63 21.06
N PHE A 590 -18.07 -22.67 20.39
CA PHE A 590 -19.46 -22.77 19.93
C PHE A 590 -20.45 -22.96 21.10
N LEU A 591 -20.02 -23.60 22.19
CA LEU A 591 -20.79 -23.69 23.43
C LEU A 591 -20.87 -22.32 24.12
N GLU A 592 -19.77 -21.57 24.15
CA GLU A 592 -19.72 -20.23 24.73
C GLU A 592 -20.59 -19.25 23.96
N ASP A 593 -20.46 -19.21 22.63
CA ASP A 593 -21.30 -18.37 21.76
C ASP A 593 -22.77 -18.65 22.00
N PHE A 594 -23.13 -19.93 22.14
CA PHE A 594 -24.50 -20.31 22.47
C PHE A 594 -24.93 -19.84 23.85
N PHE A 595 -24.14 -20.07 24.88
CA PHE A 595 -24.45 -19.65 26.24
C PHE A 595 -24.65 -18.13 26.31
N TYR A 596 -23.79 -17.35 25.66
CA TYR A 596 -23.89 -15.89 25.66
C TYR A 596 -24.98 -15.34 24.73
N SER A 597 -25.49 -16.14 23.80
CA SER A 597 -26.65 -15.76 22.98
C SER A 597 -27.98 -15.80 23.75
N ILE A 598 -28.01 -16.38 24.96
CA ILE A 598 -29.22 -16.51 25.79
C ILE A 598 -29.64 -15.13 26.30
N GLN A 599 -30.88 -14.74 26.01
CA GLN A 599 -31.49 -13.49 26.45
C GLN A 599 -32.79 -13.75 27.22
N PRO A 600 -33.07 -12.98 28.30
CA PRO A 600 -32.23 -11.92 28.88
C PRO A 600 -30.94 -12.44 29.54
N ALA A 601 -29.88 -11.63 29.59
CA ALA A 601 -28.56 -12.06 30.08
C ALA A 601 -28.57 -12.60 31.52
N VAL A 602 -29.49 -12.13 32.37
CA VAL A 602 -29.64 -12.64 33.74
C VAL A 602 -29.96 -14.14 33.76
N MET A 603 -30.69 -14.63 32.76
CA MET A 603 -31.08 -16.05 32.64
C MET A 603 -29.90 -16.98 32.38
N GLN A 604 -28.76 -16.47 31.91
CA GLN A 604 -27.51 -17.23 31.82
C GLN A 604 -27.06 -17.75 33.20
N SER A 605 -27.38 -17.03 34.28
CA SER A 605 -27.02 -17.39 35.66
C SER A 605 -28.16 -18.06 36.44
N ILE A 606 -29.42 -17.80 36.08
CA ILE A 606 -30.60 -18.31 36.81
C ILE A 606 -31.02 -19.69 36.30
N LEU A 607 -30.86 -19.97 35.00
CA LEU A 607 -31.30 -21.22 34.42
C LEU A 607 -30.51 -22.42 34.97
N ASP A 608 -31.24 -23.50 35.28
CA ASP A 608 -30.62 -24.77 35.66
C ASP A 608 -29.66 -25.23 34.54
N THR A 609 -28.40 -25.47 34.93
CA THR A 609 -27.32 -25.92 34.05
C THR A 609 -27.71 -27.18 33.27
N LYS A 610 -28.54 -28.09 33.85
CA LYS A 610 -29.05 -29.28 33.15
C LYS A 610 -29.99 -28.92 32.00
N MET A 611 -30.80 -27.87 32.16
CA MET A 611 -31.70 -27.39 31.11
C MET A 611 -30.94 -26.66 30.01
N VAL A 612 -29.95 -25.83 30.37
CA VAL A 612 -29.06 -25.18 29.39
C VAL A 612 -28.32 -26.22 28.54
N LYS A 613 -27.84 -27.31 29.16
CA LYS A 613 -27.26 -28.45 28.42
C LYS A 613 -28.24 -29.08 27.44
N LYS A 614 -29.49 -29.33 27.85
CA LYS A 614 -30.53 -29.87 26.94
C LYS A 614 -30.79 -28.93 25.76
N PHE A 615 -30.83 -27.63 26.02
CA PHE A 615 -31.05 -26.61 25.00
C PHE A 615 -29.89 -26.55 24.00
N TYR A 616 -28.64 -26.56 24.48
CA TYR A 616 -27.46 -26.62 23.63
C TYR A 616 -27.41 -27.90 22.76
N LEU A 617 -27.72 -29.06 23.33
CA LEU A 617 -27.76 -30.32 22.57
C LEU A 617 -28.84 -30.31 21.48
N MET A 618 -29.97 -29.65 21.74
CA MET A 618 -31.01 -29.44 20.74
C MET A 618 -30.52 -28.56 19.60
N PHE A 619 -29.77 -27.50 19.92
CA PHE A 619 -29.10 -26.63 18.95
C PHE A 619 -28.04 -27.37 18.12
N ASP A 620 -27.07 -28.08 18.73
CA ASP A 620 -26.01 -28.84 18.03
C ASP A 620 -26.61 -29.88 17.07
N ASN A 621 -27.70 -30.55 17.49
CA ASN A 621 -28.42 -31.50 16.64
C ASN A 621 -29.14 -30.84 15.46
N GLN A 622 -29.72 -29.65 15.66
CA GLN A 622 -30.38 -28.90 14.59
C GLN A 622 -29.35 -28.38 13.57
N MET A 623 -28.17 -27.99 14.03
CA MET A 623 -27.10 -27.48 13.17
C MET A 623 -26.54 -28.53 12.21
N LYS A 624 -26.43 -29.80 12.65
CA LYS A 624 -25.95 -30.93 11.83
C LYS A 624 -26.87 -31.32 10.67
N LYS A 625 -28.17 -31.04 10.75
CA LYS A 625 -29.16 -31.44 9.71
C LYS A 625 -29.12 -30.52 8.48
N SER A 626 -29.29 -31.07 7.28
CA SER A 626 -29.57 -30.27 6.08
C SER A 626 -30.98 -29.68 6.15
N ILE A 627 -31.20 -28.54 5.49
CA ILE A 627 -32.53 -27.98 5.30
C ILE A 627 -33.04 -28.57 3.98
N ASP A 628 -33.83 -29.63 4.05
CA ASP A 628 -34.39 -30.28 2.86
C ASP A 628 -35.74 -29.61 2.54
N LYS A 629 -35.77 -28.83 1.45
CA LYS A 629 -36.96 -28.24 0.78
C LYS A 629 -37.89 -27.28 1.56
N LYS A 630 -37.81 -27.16 2.89
CA LYS A 630 -38.63 -26.20 3.68
C LYS A 630 -37.81 -24.95 4.05
N ASN A 631 -38.41 -23.76 3.94
CA ASN A 631 -37.77 -22.47 4.29
C ASN A 631 -37.29 -22.42 5.76
N ALA A 632 -37.93 -23.18 6.65
CA ALA A 632 -37.47 -23.39 8.02
C ALA A 632 -37.74 -24.81 8.57
N MET A 633 -36.88 -25.25 9.49
CA MET A 633 -37.04 -26.47 10.27
C MET A 633 -37.26 -26.12 11.74
N ILE A 634 -38.43 -26.47 12.28
CA ILE A 634 -38.82 -26.27 13.67
C ILE A 634 -38.70 -27.59 14.43
N ARG A 635 -38.17 -27.54 15.65
CA ARG A 635 -38.28 -28.62 16.64
C ARG A 635 -38.80 -28.06 17.94
N ALA A 636 -39.71 -28.78 18.57
CA ALA A 636 -40.17 -28.48 19.92
C ALA A 636 -39.97 -29.71 20.82
N LYS A 637 -39.63 -29.48 22.08
CA LYS A 637 -39.48 -30.53 23.09
C LYS A 637 -39.90 -30.01 24.45
N GLN A 638 -40.60 -30.82 25.24
CA GLN A 638 -40.92 -30.50 26.63
C GLN A 638 -39.99 -31.28 27.57
N ALA A 639 -39.55 -30.63 28.64
CA ALA A 639 -38.94 -31.30 29.78
C ALA A 639 -39.37 -30.61 31.08
N GLY A 640 -40.28 -31.23 31.84
CA GLY A 640 -40.90 -30.61 33.01
C GLY A 640 -41.66 -29.33 32.62
N ASN A 641 -41.37 -28.25 33.35
CA ASN A 641 -41.97 -26.92 33.16
C ASN A 641 -41.30 -26.11 32.02
N TYR A 642 -40.32 -26.70 31.34
CA TYR A 642 -39.59 -26.06 30.25
C TYR A 642 -40.10 -26.57 28.90
N TYR A 643 -40.53 -25.63 28.06
CA TYR A 643 -40.89 -25.89 26.68
C TYR A 643 -39.84 -25.29 25.74
N PHE A 644 -39.06 -26.14 25.09
CA PHE A 644 -37.97 -25.76 24.19
C PHE A 644 -38.48 -25.72 22.75
N VAL A 645 -38.16 -24.66 22.03
CA VAL A 645 -38.36 -24.55 20.58
C VAL A 645 -37.03 -24.16 19.94
N MET A 646 -36.68 -24.81 18.84
CA MET A 646 -35.47 -24.52 18.07
C MET A 646 -35.83 -24.48 16.59
N ILE A 647 -35.54 -23.37 15.96
CA ILE A 647 -35.88 -23.06 14.58
C ILE A 647 -34.58 -22.85 13.83
N LYS A 648 -34.50 -23.39 12.62
CA LYS A 648 -33.39 -23.19 11.70
C LYS A 648 -33.92 -22.71 10.36
N THR A 649 -33.38 -21.62 9.84
CA THR A 649 -33.74 -21.04 8.54
C THR A 649 -32.50 -20.58 7.78
N ALA A 650 -32.58 -20.51 6.46
CA ALA A 650 -31.55 -19.89 5.62
C ALA A 650 -31.83 -18.38 5.40
N GLU A 651 -33.09 -17.95 5.52
CA GLU A 651 -33.54 -16.60 5.17
C GLU A 651 -33.44 -15.62 6.35
N VAL A 652 -33.05 -14.37 6.08
CA VAL A 652 -32.96 -13.30 7.11
C VAL A 652 -34.36 -12.80 7.47
N SER A 653 -35.20 -12.54 6.47
CA SER A 653 -36.56 -12.02 6.61
C SER A 653 -37.41 -12.89 7.54
N LEU A 654 -37.41 -14.20 7.30
CA LEU A 654 -38.17 -15.16 8.10
C LEU A 654 -37.77 -15.14 9.59
N LYS A 655 -36.48 -14.96 9.89
CA LYS A 655 -35.98 -14.84 11.27
C LYS A 655 -36.56 -13.60 11.95
N GLU A 656 -36.58 -12.47 11.26
CA GLU A 656 -37.12 -11.21 11.78
C GLU A 656 -38.64 -11.28 11.98
N GLU A 657 -39.37 -11.88 11.04
CA GLU A 657 -40.81 -12.10 11.14
C GLU A 657 -41.18 -12.98 12.34
N ILE A 658 -40.43 -14.04 12.60
CA ILE A 658 -40.63 -14.90 13.78
C ILE A 658 -40.39 -14.11 15.07
N ILE A 659 -39.32 -13.31 15.14
CA ILE A 659 -39.03 -12.48 16.33
C ILE A 659 -40.19 -11.51 16.58
N LEU A 660 -40.69 -10.83 15.53
CA LEU A 660 -41.83 -9.92 15.62
C LEU A 660 -43.11 -10.65 16.06
N ALA A 661 -43.38 -11.83 15.52
CA ALA A 661 -44.55 -12.63 15.88
C ALA A 661 -44.51 -13.08 17.35
N VAL A 662 -43.34 -13.49 17.85
CA VAL A 662 -43.17 -13.90 19.24
C VAL A 662 -43.24 -12.71 20.20
N ASN A 663 -42.65 -11.57 19.83
CA ASN A 663 -42.71 -10.34 20.66
C ASN A 663 -44.14 -9.82 20.85
N LYS A 664 -45.04 -10.04 19.87
CA LYS A 664 -46.48 -9.71 19.98
C LYS A 664 -47.20 -10.48 21.09
N LEU A 665 -46.66 -11.62 21.53
CA LEU A 665 -47.25 -12.42 22.63
C LEU A 665 -47.06 -11.77 24.00
N LYS A 666 -46.15 -10.79 24.13
CA LYS A 666 -45.89 -10.02 25.36
C LYS A 666 -45.67 -10.89 26.61
N PHE A 667 -45.02 -12.05 26.46
CA PHE A 667 -44.61 -12.85 27.61
C PHE A 667 -43.58 -12.09 28.45
N ALA A 668 -43.62 -12.32 29.77
CA ALA A 668 -42.66 -11.68 30.65
C ALA A 668 -41.25 -12.18 30.34
N SER A 669 -40.25 -11.31 30.52
CA SER A 669 -38.85 -11.59 30.19
C SER A 669 -38.24 -12.74 31.00
N TYR A 670 -38.86 -13.11 32.12
CA TYR A 670 -38.48 -14.28 32.90
C TYR A 670 -39.20 -15.57 32.51
N GLU A 671 -40.32 -15.47 31.78
CA GLU A 671 -41.08 -16.63 31.29
C GLU A 671 -40.56 -17.10 29.93
N LEU A 672 -40.20 -16.17 29.04
CA LEU A 672 -39.70 -16.46 27.70
C LEU A 672 -38.24 -16.05 27.55
N ILE A 673 -37.39 -17.05 27.36
CA ILE A 673 -35.97 -16.88 27.03
C ILE A 673 -35.77 -17.15 25.55
N SER A 674 -34.90 -16.37 24.92
CA SER A 674 -34.52 -16.55 23.52
C SER A 674 -33.01 -16.80 23.39
N SER A 675 -32.62 -17.39 22.27
CA SER A 675 -31.23 -17.55 21.82
C SER A 675 -31.19 -17.40 20.30
N SER A 676 -30.17 -16.73 19.77
CA SER A 676 -30.09 -16.41 18.35
C SER A 676 -28.64 -16.47 17.91
N ILE A 677 -28.34 -17.37 16.97
CA ILE A 677 -26.98 -17.59 16.47
C ILE A 677 -27.03 -17.73 14.96
N ASP A 678 -26.20 -16.93 14.29
CA ASP A 678 -26.06 -16.93 12.85
C ASP A 678 -24.67 -17.44 12.46
N GLN A 679 -24.62 -18.47 11.61
CA GLN A 679 -23.37 -19.06 11.14
C GLN A 679 -23.38 -19.14 9.61
N MET A 680 -22.64 -18.26 8.95
CA MET A 680 -22.54 -18.14 7.49
C MET A 680 -23.93 -18.10 6.82
N ASP A 681 -24.40 -19.26 6.32
CA ASP A 681 -25.63 -19.43 5.56
C ASP A 681 -26.79 -20.03 6.39
N LYS A 682 -26.55 -20.32 7.69
CA LYS A 682 -27.53 -20.96 8.59
C LYS A 682 -27.85 -20.04 9.75
N LYS A 683 -29.12 -19.74 9.94
CA LYS A 683 -29.63 -18.95 11.07
C LYS A 683 -30.42 -19.84 12.00
N THR A 684 -30.22 -19.65 13.30
CA THR A 684 -30.94 -20.40 14.33
C THR A 684 -31.56 -19.48 15.36
N LEU A 685 -32.77 -19.83 15.76
CA LEU A 685 -33.57 -19.17 16.77
C LEU A 685 -34.03 -20.23 17.77
N GLY A 686 -33.66 -20.08 19.03
CA GLY A 686 -34.10 -20.92 20.12
C GLY A 686 -35.01 -20.13 21.07
N TYR A 687 -36.03 -20.80 21.60
CA TYR A 687 -36.88 -20.27 22.67
C TYR A 687 -37.02 -21.29 23.79
N ILE A 688 -37.03 -20.82 25.04
CA ILE A 688 -37.44 -21.59 26.22
C ILE A 688 -38.60 -20.84 26.86
N LEU A 689 -39.76 -21.48 26.93
CA LEU A 689 -40.91 -20.97 27.65
C LEU A 689 -41.05 -21.74 28.97
N LEU A 690 -40.94 -21.04 30.09
CA LEU A 690 -41.20 -21.55 31.43
C LEU A 690 -42.70 -21.45 31.71
N THR A 691 -43.43 -22.53 31.48
CA THR A 691 -44.86 -22.58 31.79
C THR A 691 -45.36 -24.02 31.88
N ASN A 692 -46.34 -24.22 32.77
CA ASN A 692 -47.15 -25.44 32.81
C ASN A 692 -48.43 -25.32 31.98
N ASP A 693 -48.81 -24.09 31.59
CA ASP A 693 -50.01 -23.82 30.82
C ASP A 693 -49.84 -24.24 29.35
N GLN A 694 -50.68 -25.17 28.91
CA GLN A 694 -50.71 -25.67 27.54
C GLN A 694 -51.13 -24.58 26.54
N LYS A 695 -52.02 -23.66 26.92
CA LYS A 695 -52.49 -22.58 26.04
C LYS A 695 -51.35 -21.64 25.64
N LYS A 696 -50.49 -21.26 26.59
CA LYS A 696 -49.29 -20.44 26.32
C LYS A 696 -48.33 -21.14 25.34
N LYS A 697 -48.14 -22.46 25.46
CA LYS A 697 -47.30 -23.24 24.53
C LYS A 697 -47.91 -23.26 23.12
N ASP A 698 -49.20 -23.48 23.01
CA ASP A 698 -49.91 -23.52 21.74
C ASP A 698 -49.90 -22.14 21.06
N PHE A 699 -50.05 -21.05 21.82
CA PHE A 699 -49.89 -19.69 21.29
C PHE A 699 -48.50 -19.44 20.73
N LEU A 700 -47.44 -19.87 21.43
CA LEU A 700 -46.06 -19.72 20.95
C LEU A 700 -45.85 -20.47 19.63
N ILE A 701 -46.26 -21.74 19.55
CA ILE A 701 -46.11 -22.53 18.33
C ILE A 701 -46.97 -21.97 17.19
N LYS A 702 -48.19 -21.53 17.47
CA LYS A 702 -49.09 -20.94 16.47
C LYS A 702 -48.51 -19.64 15.91
N ALA A 703 -47.92 -18.79 16.76
CA ALA A 703 -47.26 -17.56 16.31
C ALA A 703 -46.06 -17.86 15.41
N ILE A 704 -45.22 -18.83 15.80
CA ILE A 704 -44.05 -19.25 15.00
C ILE A 704 -44.47 -19.85 13.66
N LYS A 705 -45.48 -20.72 13.65
CA LYS A 705 -46.00 -21.33 12.41
C LYS A 705 -46.73 -20.35 11.50
N LYS A 706 -47.25 -19.23 12.02
CA LYS A 706 -47.88 -18.19 11.19
C LYS A 706 -46.84 -17.32 10.48
N ALA A 707 -45.62 -17.25 11.02
CA ALA A 707 -44.50 -16.48 10.48
C ALA A 707 -43.57 -17.32 9.57
N ILE A 708 -43.86 -18.60 9.38
CA ILE A 708 -43.12 -19.54 8.52
C ILE A 708 -44.05 -20.00 7.41
#